data_AF-A0A9E2W494-F1
#
_entry.id   AF-A0A9E2W494-F1
#
_cell.length_a   1.000
_cell.length_b   1.000
_cell.length_c   1.000
_cell.angle_alpha   90.00
_cell.angle_beta   90.00
_cell.angle_gamma   90.00
#
_symmetry.space_group_name_H-M   'P 1'
#
loop_
_entity.id
_entity.type
_entity.pdbx_description
1 polymer ?
#
loop_
_entity_poly.entity_id
_entity_poly.type
_entity_poly.pdbx_seq_one_letter_code
_entity_poly.pdbx_strand_id
1 'polypeptide(L)'
;MSKKHLIRSIKNVIITLQLLVAAHFNAQAQIYPVQVMPQLIAPYTASIPEYYNGTNEKFVVLLVNTDLTKPTLQVRLKLTIQGGGIVLTSRDDVYYPALTLDAGVAQRITLNDLAPYFDANNLIFQGITRAQYQQTRRLNDGFYQFCVEAYEYNTNRLVGRSNCAMAWISLLDPPILNLPIKSESIAYRDPTNIIFQWTPRNLSSPTAAFNTEYEFTLVELWDNGIAPEAAFNTTQPLYRTTTQATTLLYGPSEPLLIPGKRYGWRIRAQASDGSQNSDAYKNNGYSEIYWFTYQRNCPEPFNVQCDVSGGRATITWSANAQQNRYTVDYREKNQSGSSWYTVNSTTNRVMLYDLKKDKQYEYRVGGFCDLATGNFPLDGAVYTNIKTFALNGSNREDNLACGILQPELKIANRTSIQSLISGEIITAGDFPVKLINVQGSNGNFTGNGYVTVPFLGKAAVKVRFSNINVNTDKQLIGGLIETTYDARETQIVAVDTLINDLNGLLSGAKNKLNDLLDLNDPTKLKKAIDSIENATLTKVENDSIRKEISKKFEEIKGIAANVPLNTPENKESVTTKLDEIQQLAGSGSQGNAVADANKPKADRKSFYSIEGNKFYNGDTIFLPKSNKLFTFKAYCDSIRLFSKNSVWNGLTARDSATATFVPSTVSTSIRGSRISTIYNDSLRHDTLICKVVVVDVKFSEDPNQLWGFDENEGSKEDMYVPAYKLSSSSLSTTFVSYNTVPAPGIPWKSVEDNGNYDKVNVQIFPPGAEKKVFFRLKDSINYNVRPQRPTTNPQTIEINNTVNTNFTELIPRIGNFENDTLQLKIKGYTKVIKKVAIITINESNDDVQLVRINDTTLFDTTAIITWGNNRFLDSKISGDDRVLYRSWANDSVIVAGPNKRCETKANNRDIITTVLPRSNFQAALNSIYKNGVVEWEVDPANYVRTINYDFNKDSMLDVSTWATQERLRIIDSCGTNDGRYNLFVVDFPSDGAQNGMMKFNQLYGFFYYRRHPSTGGSLPGNVYKTAAHECGHGGFGFWHPWNEFSVYPDRARGNWNTKDANNLMEWDGGWNRDKIRKYQWDLINRH
;
A
#
# COMPACT_ATOMS: atom_id res chain seq x y z
N MET A 1 -68.24 47.76 0.54
CA MET A 1 -67.61 46.63 1.25
C MET A 1 -66.38 46.16 0.47
N SER A 2 -65.21 46.20 1.10
CA SER A 2 -63.90 45.99 0.46
C SER A 2 -63.66 44.52 0.08
N LYS A 3 -63.07 44.27 -1.11
CA LYS A 3 -62.60 42.95 -1.61
C LYS A 3 -61.85 42.11 -0.58
N LYS A 4 -61.23 42.74 0.44
CA LYS A 4 -60.55 42.06 1.55
C LYS A 4 -61.49 41.27 2.48
N HIS A 5 -62.75 41.68 2.64
CA HIS A 5 -63.72 40.95 3.47
C HIS A 5 -64.26 39.70 2.79
N LEU A 6 -64.45 39.73 1.47
CA LEU A 6 -64.93 38.57 0.71
C LEU A 6 -63.90 37.43 0.69
N ILE A 7 -62.61 37.76 0.54
CA ILE A 7 -61.52 36.77 0.53
C ILE A 7 -61.33 36.14 1.91
N ARG A 8 -61.53 36.89 3.01
CA ARG A 8 -61.49 36.35 4.38
C ARG A 8 -62.65 35.41 4.67
N SER A 9 -63.88 35.74 4.23
CA SER A 9 -65.02 34.82 4.39
C SER A 9 -64.87 33.54 3.57
N ILE A 10 -64.36 33.61 2.34
CA ILE A 10 -64.12 32.41 1.51
C ILE A 10 -63.03 31.51 2.13
N LYS A 11 -61.95 32.10 2.67
CA LYS A 11 -60.92 31.33 3.39
C LYS A 11 -61.48 30.62 4.62
N ASN A 12 -62.30 31.32 5.41
CA ASN A 12 -62.89 30.73 6.61
C ASN A 12 -63.85 29.58 6.24
N VAL A 13 -64.68 29.73 5.20
CA VAL A 13 -65.57 28.66 4.73
C VAL A 13 -64.79 27.44 4.23
N ILE A 14 -63.68 27.64 3.49
CA ILE A 14 -62.83 26.52 3.01
C ILE A 14 -62.17 25.79 4.18
N ILE A 15 -61.70 26.52 5.21
CA ILE A 15 -61.09 25.92 6.40
C ILE A 15 -62.13 25.13 7.20
N THR A 16 -63.34 25.65 7.37
CA THR A 16 -64.43 24.93 8.07
C THR A 16 -64.85 23.67 7.29
N LEU A 17 -64.87 23.73 5.95
CA LEU A 17 -65.19 22.59 5.10
C LEU A 17 -64.10 21.49 5.17
N GLN A 18 -62.82 21.88 5.26
CA GLN A 18 -61.70 20.94 5.44
C GLN A 18 -61.72 20.26 6.82
N LEU A 19 -62.09 20.99 7.89
CA LEU A 19 -62.27 20.43 9.23
C LEU A 19 -63.45 19.45 9.31
N LEU A 20 -64.54 19.70 8.57
CA LEU A 20 -65.68 18.79 8.48
C LEU A 20 -65.35 17.51 7.71
N VAL A 21 -64.52 17.57 6.66
CA VAL A 21 -64.08 16.38 5.92
C VAL A 21 -63.12 15.52 6.76
N ALA A 22 -62.27 16.13 7.59
CA ALA A 22 -61.38 15.39 8.50
C ALA A 22 -62.14 14.64 9.61
N ALA A 23 -63.31 15.14 10.04
CA ALA A 23 -64.13 14.51 11.08
C ALA A 23 -64.92 13.26 10.59
N HIS A 24 -64.94 12.97 9.29
CA HIS A 24 -65.67 11.82 8.72
C HIS A 24 -64.79 10.60 8.42
N PHE A 25 -63.48 10.67 8.66
CA PHE A 25 -62.61 9.49 8.60
C PHE A 25 -62.65 8.74 9.93
N ASN A 26 -63.69 7.93 10.13
CA ASN A 26 -63.63 6.85 11.10
C ASN A 26 -62.60 5.83 10.61
N ALA A 27 -61.41 5.83 11.21
CA ALA A 27 -60.46 4.74 11.05
C ALA A 27 -61.12 3.46 11.59
N GLN A 28 -61.56 2.58 10.69
CA GLN A 28 -61.94 1.22 11.04
C GLN A 28 -60.68 0.50 11.53
N ALA A 29 -60.46 0.49 12.84
CA ALA A 29 -59.50 -0.43 13.45
C ALA A 29 -60.06 -1.84 13.22
N GLN A 30 -59.41 -2.60 12.34
CA GLN A 30 -59.81 -3.98 12.05
C GLN A 30 -59.53 -4.84 13.30
N ILE A 31 -60.59 -5.25 14.00
CA ILE A 31 -60.49 -6.08 15.20
C ILE A 31 -60.21 -7.52 14.78
N TYR A 32 -59.09 -8.07 15.24
CA TYR A 32 -58.71 -9.47 15.03
C TYR A 32 -59.24 -10.32 16.19
N PRO A 33 -60.08 -11.35 15.94
CA PRO A 33 -60.73 -12.12 17.00
C PRO A 33 -59.80 -13.07 17.76
N VAL A 34 -58.54 -13.27 17.33
CA VAL A 34 -57.55 -14.10 18.02
C VAL A 34 -56.40 -13.25 18.52
N GLN A 35 -56.15 -13.31 19.83
CA GLN A 35 -54.97 -12.71 20.45
C GLN A 35 -53.81 -13.70 20.45
N VAL A 36 -52.67 -13.29 19.91
CA VAL A 36 -51.44 -14.09 19.83
C VAL A 36 -50.40 -13.53 20.79
N MET A 37 -49.87 -14.36 21.69
CA MET A 37 -48.83 -13.97 22.65
C MET A 37 -47.67 -14.97 22.63
N PRO A 38 -46.63 -14.74 21.81
CA PRO A 38 -45.41 -15.51 21.87
C PRO A 38 -44.49 -15.01 23.00
N GLN A 39 -43.78 -15.93 23.65
CA GLN A 39 -42.79 -15.65 24.68
C GLN A 39 -41.55 -16.53 24.49
N LEU A 40 -40.37 -15.94 24.59
CA LEU A 40 -39.10 -16.65 24.67
C LEU A 40 -38.68 -16.77 26.14
N ILE A 41 -38.18 -17.94 26.54
CA ILE A 41 -37.72 -18.22 27.90
C ILE A 41 -36.21 -18.43 27.88
N ALA A 42 -35.50 -17.68 28.74
CA ALA A 42 -34.05 -17.81 28.87
C ALA A 42 -33.66 -19.14 29.56
N PRO A 43 -32.53 -19.78 29.19
CA PRO A 43 -31.49 -19.32 28.26
C PRO A 43 -31.86 -19.48 26.78
N TYR A 44 -31.72 -18.39 26.03
CA TYR A 44 -31.94 -18.38 24.57
C TYR A 44 -30.84 -19.13 23.86
N THR A 45 -31.18 -19.85 22.79
CA THR A 45 -30.27 -20.76 22.09
C THR A 45 -30.23 -20.44 20.61
N ALA A 46 -29.07 -20.59 19.99
CA ALA A 46 -28.96 -20.53 18.53
C ALA A 46 -29.56 -21.77 17.86
N SER A 47 -29.75 -22.88 18.59
CA SER A 47 -30.25 -24.15 18.05
C SER A 47 -31.76 -24.09 17.82
N ILE A 48 -32.21 -24.10 16.55
CA ILE A 48 -33.64 -24.10 16.24
C ILE A 48 -34.39 -25.31 16.82
N PRO A 49 -33.85 -26.55 16.75
CA PRO A 49 -34.52 -27.72 17.31
C PRO A 49 -34.92 -27.60 18.78
N GLU A 50 -34.16 -26.85 19.60
CA GLU A 50 -34.46 -26.69 21.03
C GLU A 50 -35.70 -25.82 21.31
N TYR A 51 -36.23 -25.11 20.32
CA TYR A 51 -37.48 -24.34 20.48
C TYR A 51 -38.75 -25.18 20.37
N TYR A 52 -38.65 -26.40 19.81
CA TYR A 52 -39.79 -27.31 19.64
C TYR A 52 -39.52 -28.75 20.09
N ASN A 53 -38.28 -29.08 20.49
CA ASN A 53 -37.88 -30.40 20.96
C ASN A 53 -37.19 -30.29 22.32
N GLY A 54 -37.59 -31.12 23.29
CA GLY A 54 -37.00 -31.16 24.63
C GLY A 54 -38.04 -31.17 25.77
N THR A 55 -37.54 -31.23 27.01
CA THR A 55 -38.36 -31.24 28.23
C THR A 55 -38.62 -29.84 28.81
N ASN A 56 -37.81 -28.85 28.44
CA ASN A 56 -37.95 -27.45 28.86
C ASN A 56 -38.36 -26.58 27.68
N GLU A 57 -39.51 -25.93 27.75
CA GLU A 57 -39.99 -25.05 26.68
C GLU A 57 -39.19 -23.74 26.62
N LYS A 58 -38.55 -23.47 25.47
CA LYS A 58 -37.81 -22.21 25.22
C LYS A 58 -38.62 -21.19 24.42
N PHE A 59 -39.68 -21.63 23.75
CA PHE A 59 -40.63 -20.78 23.03
C PHE A 59 -42.05 -21.23 23.36
N VAL A 60 -42.86 -20.30 23.87
CA VAL A 60 -44.25 -20.55 24.27
C VAL A 60 -45.16 -19.65 23.46
N VAL A 61 -46.23 -20.22 22.90
CA VAL A 61 -47.27 -19.46 22.20
C VAL A 61 -48.60 -19.66 22.91
N LEU A 62 -49.19 -18.56 23.38
CA LEU A 62 -50.53 -18.52 23.94
C LEU A 62 -51.49 -17.88 22.94
N LEU A 63 -52.60 -18.55 22.66
CA LEU A 63 -53.66 -18.08 21.76
C LEU A 63 -54.97 -17.94 22.55
N VAL A 64 -55.69 -16.84 22.34
CA VAL A 64 -57.02 -16.62 22.94
C VAL A 64 -57.99 -16.24 21.84
N ASN A 65 -59.08 -17.00 21.68
CA ASN A 65 -60.21 -16.56 20.86
C ASN A 65 -61.08 -15.59 21.67
N THR A 66 -61.06 -14.31 21.33
CA THR A 66 -61.85 -13.26 22.00
C THR A 66 -63.24 -13.10 21.40
N ASP A 67 -63.57 -13.80 20.30
CA ASP A 67 -64.89 -13.77 19.68
C ASP A 67 -65.83 -14.78 20.33
N LEU A 68 -66.61 -14.30 21.31
CA LEU A 68 -67.61 -15.10 22.03
C LEU A 68 -68.79 -15.54 21.15
N THR A 69 -68.94 -15.00 19.93
CA THR A 69 -70.00 -15.40 19.00
C THR A 69 -69.65 -16.68 18.22
N LYS A 70 -68.36 -17.05 18.18
CA LYS A 70 -67.86 -18.29 17.59
C LYS A 70 -67.29 -19.18 18.70
N PRO A 71 -68.07 -20.14 19.25
CA PRO A 71 -67.65 -20.93 20.42
C PRO A 71 -66.38 -21.75 20.19
N THR A 72 -66.15 -22.20 18.95
CA THR A 72 -64.94 -22.90 18.52
C THR A 72 -64.40 -22.27 17.24
N LEU A 73 -63.10 -21.98 17.19
CA LEU A 73 -62.42 -21.45 16.01
C LEU A 73 -61.19 -22.30 15.67
N GLN A 74 -61.16 -22.85 14.45
CA GLN A 74 -59.98 -23.57 13.96
C GLN A 74 -59.01 -22.61 13.28
N VAL A 75 -57.76 -22.60 13.73
CA VAL A 75 -56.69 -21.76 13.20
C VAL A 75 -55.47 -22.57 12.81
N ARG A 76 -54.66 -22.02 11.91
CA ARG A 76 -53.27 -22.39 11.67
C ARG A 76 -52.37 -21.20 11.97
N LEU A 77 -51.13 -21.46 12.33
CA LEU A 77 -50.16 -20.40 12.57
C LEU A 77 -49.32 -20.09 11.33
N LYS A 78 -48.67 -18.93 11.36
CA LYS A 78 -47.55 -18.58 10.48
C LYS A 78 -46.44 -18.03 11.35
N LEU A 79 -45.30 -18.71 11.37
CA LEU A 79 -44.12 -18.32 12.13
C LEU A 79 -43.16 -17.55 11.22
N THR A 80 -42.64 -16.43 11.70
CA THR A 80 -41.55 -15.69 11.08
C THR A 80 -40.44 -15.45 12.11
N ILE A 81 -39.24 -15.93 11.83
CA ILE A 81 -38.03 -15.69 12.62
C ILE A 81 -37.13 -14.76 11.82
N GLN A 82 -36.91 -13.55 12.32
CA GLN A 82 -36.08 -12.54 11.64
C GLN A 82 -35.02 -11.97 12.58
N GLY A 83 -33.79 -11.84 12.10
CA GLY A 83 -32.66 -11.38 12.90
C GLY A 83 -31.33 -11.88 12.35
N GLY A 84 -30.22 -11.25 12.75
CA GLY A 84 -28.87 -11.70 12.34
C GLY A 84 -28.65 -11.78 10.81
N GLY A 85 -29.35 -10.94 10.03
CA GLY A 85 -29.27 -10.92 8.56
C GLY A 85 -30.06 -12.00 7.84
N ILE A 86 -30.88 -12.80 8.54
CA ILE A 86 -31.70 -13.86 7.95
C ILE A 86 -33.18 -13.70 8.29
N VAL A 87 -34.04 -14.22 7.41
CA VAL A 87 -35.49 -14.32 7.63
C VAL A 87 -35.94 -15.75 7.28
N LEU A 88 -36.58 -16.41 8.24
CA LEU A 88 -37.19 -17.73 8.09
C LEU A 88 -38.70 -17.58 8.25
N THR A 89 -39.48 -17.97 7.25
CA THR A 89 -40.94 -17.81 7.28
C THR A 89 -41.63 -19.12 6.93
N SER A 90 -42.67 -19.51 7.68
CA SER A 90 -43.50 -20.66 7.33
C SER A 90 -44.13 -20.52 5.95
N ARG A 91 -44.03 -21.58 5.16
CA ARG A 91 -44.62 -21.70 3.82
C ARG A 91 -46.14 -21.71 3.88
N ASP A 92 -46.78 -21.04 2.95
CA ASP A 92 -48.26 -21.03 2.85
C ASP A 92 -48.81 -22.21 2.02
N ASP A 93 -47.96 -22.89 1.24
CA ASP A 93 -48.33 -24.05 0.39
C ASP A 93 -48.22 -25.41 1.10
N VAL A 94 -47.97 -25.40 2.41
CA VAL A 94 -47.86 -26.60 3.26
C VAL A 94 -49.09 -26.73 4.15
N TYR A 95 -49.57 -27.96 4.30
CA TYR A 95 -50.66 -28.27 5.21
C TYR A 95 -50.15 -28.44 6.64
N TYR A 96 -50.61 -27.58 7.56
CA TYR A 96 -50.32 -27.67 8.98
C TYR A 96 -51.54 -28.22 9.74
N PRO A 97 -51.37 -28.92 10.88
CA PRO A 97 -52.49 -29.37 11.70
C PRO A 97 -53.38 -28.20 12.17
N ALA A 98 -54.71 -28.41 12.20
CA ALA A 98 -55.66 -27.42 12.71
C ALA A 98 -55.59 -27.32 14.24
N LEU A 99 -55.43 -26.11 14.77
CA LEU A 99 -55.53 -25.81 16.19
C LEU A 99 -56.95 -25.33 16.50
N THR A 100 -57.66 -26.02 17.38
CA THR A 100 -59.03 -25.64 17.78
C THR A 100 -58.98 -24.78 19.02
N LEU A 101 -59.44 -23.53 18.93
CA LEU A 101 -59.51 -22.55 20.02
C LEU A 101 -60.94 -22.40 20.54
N ASP A 102 -61.13 -22.58 21.84
CA ASP A 102 -62.40 -22.29 22.52
C ASP A 102 -62.52 -20.81 22.87
N ALA A 103 -63.72 -20.25 22.74
CA ALA A 103 -63.97 -18.84 23.04
C ALA A 103 -63.68 -18.49 24.51
N GLY A 104 -62.90 -17.43 24.73
CA GLY A 104 -62.54 -16.93 26.07
C GLY A 104 -61.48 -17.73 26.82
N VAL A 105 -61.01 -18.86 26.27
CA VAL A 105 -60.00 -19.72 26.91
C VAL A 105 -58.63 -19.46 26.30
N ALA A 106 -57.64 -19.21 27.16
CA ALA A 106 -56.26 -19.09 26.73
C ALA A 106 -55.63 -20.47 26.53
N GLN A 107 -55.32 -20.82 25.29
CA GLN A 107 -54.74 -22.09 24.92
C GLN A 107 -53.24 -21.96 24.68
N ARG A 108 -52.46 -22.72 25.45
CA ARG A 108 -51.02 -22.87 25.26
C ARG A 108 -50.77 -23.94 24.22
N ILE A 109 -50.05 -23.60 23.15
CA ILE A 109 -49.76 -24.54 22.06
C ILE A 109 -48.64 -25.49 22.48
N THR A 110 -48.81 -26.78 22.18
CA THR A 110 -47.82 -27.80 22.55
C THR A 110 -46.59 -27.73 21.64
N LEU A 111 -45.45 -28.23 22.13
CA LEU A 111 -44.23 -28.31 21.33
C LEU A 111 -44.40 -29.15 20.04
N ASN A 112 -45.19 -30.23 20.11
CA ASN A 112 -45.51 -31.07 18.95
C ASN A 112 -46.32 -30.33 17.89
N ASP A 113 -47.26 -29.48 18.32
CA ASP A 113 -48.07 -28.66 17.42
C ASP A 113 -47.26 -27.50 16.80
N LEU A 114 -46.23 -27.02 17.51
CA LEU A 114 -45.30 -26.01 17.00
C LEU A 114 -44.25 -26.58 16.04
N ALA A 115 -43.83 -27.84 16.22
CA ALA A 115 -42.74 -28.48 15.48
C ALA A 115 -42.84 -28.36 13.94
N PRO A 116 -44.01 -28.54 13.30
CA PRO A 116 -44.14 -28.40 11.85
C PRO A 116 -43.76 -27.01 11.31
N TYR A 117 -43.88 -25.96 12.13
CA TYR A 117 -43.56 -24.59 11.73
C TYR A 117 -42.06 -24.28 11.78
N PHE A 118 -41.27 -25.12 12.46
CA PHE A 118 -39.81 -25.02 12.54
C PHE A 118 -39.08 -26.00 11.59
N ASP A 119 -39.81 -26.87 10.90
CA ASP A 119 -39.23 -27.81 9.93
C ASP A 119 -38.62 -27.04 8.75
N ALA A 120 -37.35 -27.33 8.45
CA ALA A 120 -36.63 -26.77 7.32
C ALA A 120 -37.35 -26.97 5.96
N ASN A 121 -38.17 -28.01 5.83
CA ASN A 121 -38.96 -28.29 4.63
C ASN A 121 -40.14 -27.32 4.46
N ASN A 122 -40.64 -26.80 5.58
CA ASN A 122 -41.82 -25.94 5.65
C ASN A 122 -41.44 -24.45 5.76
N LEU A 123 -40.16 -24.12 5.62
CA LEU A 123 -39.64 -22.76 5.75
C LEU A 123 -39.17 -22.19 4.39
N ILE A 124 -39.44 -20.90 4.21
CA ILE A 124 -38.86 -20.04 3.18
C ILE A 124 -37.64 -19.35 3.79
N PHE A 125 -36.50 -19.44 3.12
CA PHE A 125 -35.24 -18.89 3.59
C PHE A 125 -34.87 -17.63 2.80
N GLN A 126 -34.57 -16.53 3.50
CA GLN A 126 -33.98 -15.32 2.93
C GLN A 126 -32.74 -14.93 3.75
N GLY A 127 -31.68 -14.48 3.08
CA GLY A 127 -30.39 -14.15 3.72
C GLY A 127 -29.51 -15.37 4.08
N ILE A 128 -30.06 -16.60 4.03
CA ILE A 128 -29.32 -17.86 4.15
C ILE A 128 -29.91 -18.90 3.19
N THR A 129 -29.10 -19.80 2.64
CA THR A 129 -29.63 -20.91 1.81
C THR A 129 -30.11 -22.05 2.70
N ARG A 130 -31.10 -22.83 2.23
CA ARG A 130 -31.58 -24.02 2.93
C ARG A 130 -30.47 -25.04 3.19
N ALA A 131 -29.55 -25.22 2.25
CA ALA A 131 -28.42 -26.13 2.41
C ALA A 131 -27.49 -25.69 3.56
N GLN A 132 -27.17 -24.39 3.63
CA GLN A 132 -26.37 -23.83 4.73
C GLN A 132 -27.08 -23.96 6.08
N TYR A 133 -28.38 -23.70 6.13
CA TYR A 133 -29.18 -23.88 7.35
C TYR A 133 -29.25 -25.35 7.79
N GLN A 134 -29.44 -26.29 6.87
CA GLN A 134 -29.55 -27.72 7.20
C GLN A 134 -28.24 -28.32 7.74
N GLN A 135 -27.08 -27.75 7.39
CA GLN A 135 -25.78 -28.18 7.90
C GLN A 135 -25.58 -27.85 9.39
N THR A 136 -26.05 -26.69 9.84
CA THR A 136 -25.80 -26.21 11.21
C THR A 136 -27.02 -26.33 12.12
N ARG A 137 -28.23 -26.24 11.55
CA ARG A 137 -29.52 -26.06 12.25
C ARG A 137 -29.49 -24.96 13.32
N ARG A 138 -28.62 -23.97 13.13
CA ARG A 138 -28.36 -22.89 14.08
C ARG A 138 -28.61 -21.52 13.43
N LEU A 139 -29.15 -20.61 14.22
CA LEU A 139 -29.22 -19.18 13.92
C LEU A 139 -27.83 -18.54 14.06
N ASN A 140 -27.60 -17.45 13.34
CA ASN A 140 -26.38 -16.65 13.49
C ASN A 140 -26.44 -15.83 14.77
N ASP A 141 -25.33 -15.19 15.16
CA ASP A 141 -25.35 -14.21 16.25
C ASP A 141 -26.16 -12.97 15.84
N GLY A 142 -27.07 -12.52 16.70
CA GLY A 142 -27.84 -11.31 16.46
C GLY A 142 -29.07 -11.14 17.36
N PHE A 143 -29.74 -10.01 17.18
CA PHE A 143 -31.05 -9.77 17.76
C PHE A 143 -32.13 -10.39 16.90
N TYR A 144 -32.91 -11.31 17.47
CA TYR A 144 -33.96 -12.06 16.78
C TYR A 144 -35.36 -11.72 17.28
N GLN A 145 -36.31 -11.73 16.36
CA GLN A 145 -37.74 -11.62 16.61
C GLN A 145 -38.44 -12.88 16.08
N PHE A 146 -39.20 -13.54 16.96
CA PHE A 146 -40.04 -14.69 16.67
C PHE A 146 -41.49 -14.23 16.64
N CYS A 147 -41.99 -13.97 15.44
CA CYS A 147 -43.32 -13.42 15.20
C CYS A 147 -44.30 -14.52 14.81
N VAL A 148 -45.51 -14.49 15.38
CA VAL A 148 -46.55 -15.48 15.11
C VAL A 148 -47.83 -14.76 14.69
N GLU A 149 -48.43 -15.24 13.61
CA GLU A 149 -49.75 -14.83 13.11
C GLU A 149 -50.72 -16.02 13.15
N ALA A 150 -52.02 -15.73 13.28
CA ALA A 150 -53.07 -16.76 13.26
C ALA A 150 -54.01 -16.56 12.07
N TYR A 151 -54.21 -17.61 11.28
CA TYR A 151 -55.09 -17.66 10.13
C TYR A 151 -56.22 -18.67 10.36
N GLU A 152 -57.46 -18.31 10.01
CA GLU A 152 -58.60 -19.23 10.07
C GLU A 152 -58.40 -20.36 9.06
N TYR A 153 -58.57 -21.59 9.53
CA TYR A 153 -58.10 -22.79 8.85
C TYR A 153 -58.68 -22.98 7.44
N ASN A 154 -60.00 -22.81 7.30
CA ASN A 154 -60.72 -23.10 6.06
C ASN A 154 -60.70 -21.94 5.06
N THR A 155 -60.66 -20.70 5.55
CA THR A 155 -60.81 -19.49 4.72
C THR A 155 -59.47 -18.82 4.41
N ASN A 156 -58.41 -19.24 5.12
CA ASN A 156 -57.09 -18.60 5.10
C ASN A 156 -57.13 -17.09 5.42
N ARG A 157 -58.14 -16.66 6.18
CA ARG A 157 -58.31 -15.27 6.61
C ARG A 157 -57.45 -15.00 7.85
N LEU A 158 -56.70 -13.89 7.84
CA LEU A 158 -55.97 -13.45 9.03
C LEU A 158 -56.95 -13.14 10.17
N VAL A 159 -56.87 -13.87 11.27
CA VAL A 159 -57.74 -13.73 12.45
C VAL A 159 -56.98 -13.33 13.71
N GLY A 160 -55.65 -13.42 13.72
CA GLY A 160 -54.80 -12.87 14.78
C GLY A 160 -53.59 -12.17 14.17
N ARG A 161 -53.41 -10.89 14.53
CA ARG A 161 -52.31 -10.06 14.03
C ARG A 161 -50.96 -10.59 14.54
N SER A 162 -49.92 -10.36 13.75
CA SER A 162 -48.54 -10.64 14.13
C SER A 162 -48.18 -10.02 15.48
N ASN A 163 -47.69 -10.85 16.39
CA ASN A 163 -47.05 -10.44 17.63
C ASN A 163 -45.71 -11.18 17.78
N CYS A 164 -44.72 -10.57 18.44
CA CYS A 164 -43.34 -11.06 18.41
C CYS A 164 -42.72 -11.19 19.80
N ALA A 165 -42.00 -12.29 20.02
CA ALA A 165 -41.06 -12.44 21.13
C ALA A 165 -39.66 -12.08 20.65
N MET A 166 -38.89 -11.36 21.46
CA MET A 166 -37.58 -10.85 21.07
C MET A 166 -36.48 -11.36 22.01
N ALA A 167 -35.34 -11.73 21.46
CA ALA A 167 -34.18 -12.17 22.23
C ALA A 167 -32.87 -11.84 21.49
N TRP A 168 -31.83 -11.56 22.26
CA TRP A 168 -30.46 -11.56 21.74
C TRP A 168 -29.93 -13.00 21.76
N ILE A 169 -29.60 -13.54 20.59
CA ILE A 169 -29.04 -14.88 20.44
C ILE A 169 -27.57 -14.72 20.09
N SER A 170 -26.69 -15.27 20.92
CA SER A 170 -25.24 -15.29 20.66
C SER A 170 -24.64 -16.57 21.21
N LEU A 171 -23.65 -17.09 20.48
CA LEU A 171 -22.82 -18.20 20.93
C LEU A 171 -21.85 -17.74 22.04
N LEU A 172 -21.62 -18.56 23.07
CA LEU A 172 -20.66 -18.24 24.13
C LEU A 172 -19.23 -18.23 23.59
N ASP A 173 -18.41 -17.25 23.98
CA ASP A 173 -17.01 -17.20 23.53
C ASP A 173 -16.13 -18.22 24.28
N PRO A 174 -15.17 -18.89 23.61
CA PRO A 174 -14.21 -19.77 24.28
C PRO A 174 -13.24 -18.98 25.17
N PRO A 175 -12.57 -19.63 26.14
CA PRO A 175 -11.60 -18.97 27.02
C PRO A 175 -10.43 -18.33 26.27
N ILE A 176 -9.88 -17.25 26.84
CA ILE A 176 -8.63 -16.64 26.36
C ILE A 176 -7.47 -17.23 27.16
N LEU A 177 -6.40 -17.67 26.48
CA LEU A 177 -5.20 -18.18 27.13
C LEU A 177 -4.32 -17.03 27.62
N ASN A 178 -3.86 -17.09 28.87
CA ASN A 178 -3.07 -16.00 29.48
C ASN A 178 -1.60 -16.41 29.67
N LEU A 179 -1.35 -17.55 30.32
CA LEU A 179 -0.01 -18.04 30.64
C LEU A 179 0.05 -19.55 30.43
N PRO A 180 1.18 -20.11 29.94
CA PRO A 180 2.29 -19.42 29.29
C PRO A 180 1.82 -18.64 28.04
N ILE A 181 2.41 -17.48 27.73
CA ILE A 181 2.02 -16.68 26.55
C ILE A 181 2.36 -17.41 25.25
N LYS A 182 1.72 -17.02 24.14
CA LYS A 182 1.97 -17.62 22.83
C LYS A 182 3.43 -17.44 22.40
N SER A 183 4.08 -18.54 22.04
CA SER A 183 5.51 -18.60 21.68
C SER A 183 6.48 -18.32 22.85
N GLU A 184 6.02 -18.46 24.10
CA GLU A 184 6.91 -18.29 25.25
C GLU A 184 8.04 -19.35 25.26
N SER A 185 9.20 -18.99 25.80
CA SER A 185 10.24 -19.97 26.15
C SER A 185 10.32 -20.12 27.66
N ILE A 186 10.05 -21.33 28.14
CA ILE A 186 10.04 -21.65 29.56
C ILE A 186 11.37 -22.31 29.92
N ALA A 187 12.09 -21.71 30.87
CA ALA A 187 13.35 -22.27 31.37
C ALA A 187 13.13 -23.62 32.05
N TYR A 188 14.00 -24.59 31.78
CA TYR A 188 14.02 -25.86 32.52
C TYR A 188 14.24 -25.61 34.02
N ARG A 189 13.38 -26.20 34.84
CA ARG A 189 13.50 -26.23 36.31
C ARG A 189 13.33 -27.66 36.79
N ASP A 190 14.14 -28.03 37.78
CA ASP A 190 14.05 -29.31 38.48
C ASP A 190 13.82 -29.05 39.98
N PRO A 191 12.64 -29.37 40.53
CA PRO A 191 11.48 -29.99 39.88
C PRO A 191 10.74 -29.07 38.90
N THR A 192 10.05 -29.66 37.92
CA THR A 192 9.23 -28.91 36.94
C THR A 192 8.06 -28.22 37.63
N ASN A 193 7.82 -26.95 37.27
CA ASN A 193 6.74 -26.14 37.84
C ASN A 193 6.30 -25.07 36.83
N ILE A 194 5.24 -25.37 36.06
CA ILE A 194 4.70 -24.50 35.00
C ILE A 194 3.24 -24.18 35.33
N ILE A 195 2.88 -22.89 35.33
CA ILE A 195 1.51 -22.44 35.58
C ILE A 195 0.82 -22.18 34.24
N PHE A 196 -0.31 -22.85 34.03
CA PHE A 196 -1.24 -22.57 32.95
C PHE A 196 -2.42 -21.76 33.47
N GLN A 197 -2.82 -20.70 32.78
CA GLN A 197 -3.90 -19.81 33.17
C GLN A 197 -4.70 -19.35 31.96
N TRP A 198 -6.02 -19.24 32.12
CA TRP A 198 -6.94 -18.72 31.11
C TRP A 198 -8.04 -17.84 31.72
N THR A 199 -8.61 -16.96 30.90
CA THR A 199 -9.72 -16.08 31.28
C THR A 199 -11.05 -16.63 30.73
N PRO A 200 -12.06 -16.86 31.58
CA PRO A 200 -13.39 -17.29 31.15
C PRO A 200 -14.14 -16.13 30.47
N ARG A 201 -14.82 -16.39 29.35
CA ARG A 201 -15.63 -15.39 28.62
C ARG A 201 -17.13 -15.71 28.59
N ASN A 202 -17.54 -16.71 29.37
CA ASN A 202 -18.89 -17.23 29.47
C ASN A 202 -19.63 -16.78 30.74
N LEU A 203 -19.07 -15.82 31.48
CA LEU A 203 -19.61 -15.33 32.77
C LEU A 203 -20.94 -14.56 32.64
N SER A 204 -21.37 -14.22 31.43
CA SER A 204 -22.64 -13.53 31.17
C SER A 204 -23.87 -14.45 31.17
N SER A 205 -23.69 -15.78 31.06
CA SER A 205 -24.76 -16.76 31.21
C SER A 205 -24.77 -17.26 32.66
N PRO A 206 -25.86 -17.06 33.44
CA PRO A 206 -25.98 -17.61 34.79
C PRO A 206 -25.83 -19.14 34.83
N THR A 207 -26.20 -19.83 33.75
CA THR A 207 -26.04 -21.29 33.60
C THR A 207 -24.57 -21.65 33.36
N ALA A 208 -23.88 -20.94 32.46
CA ALA A 208 -22.49 -21.23 32.14
C ALA A 208 -21.50 -20.73 33.21
N ALA A 209 -21.85 -19.69 33.98
CA ALA A 209 -20.97 -19.15 35.02
C ALA A 209 -20.69 -20.14 36.16
N PHE A 210 -21.60 -21.08 36.43
CA PHE A 210 -21.46 -22.06 37.52
C PHE A 210 -21.39 -23.53 37.06
N ASN A 211 -21.69 -23.82 35.79
CA ASN A 211 -21.72 -25.19 35.25
C ASN A 211 -20.71 -25.39 34.09
N THR A 212 -19.59 -24.65 34.10
CA THR A 212 -18.53 -24.80 33.09
C THR A 212 -17.30 -25.51 33.66
N GLU A 213 -16.87 -26.55 32.97
CA GLU A 213 -15.62 -27.25 33.19
C GLU A 213 -14.66 -26.97 32.01
N TYR A 214 -13.37 -26.94 32.29
CA TYR A 214 -12.31 -26.73 31.32
C TYR A 214 -11.50 -28.00 31.13
N GLU A 215 -11.42 -28.48 29.89
CA GLU A 215 -10.50 -29.53 29.50
C GLU A 215 -9.16 -28.92 29.05
N PHE A 216 -8.09 -29.21 29.77
CA PHE A 216 -6.72 -28.88 29.41
C PHE A 216 -6.12 -30.00 28.56
N THR A 217 -5.49 -29.64 27.44
CA THR A 217 -4.73 -30.58 26.60
C THR A 217 -3.34 -30.00 26.30
N LEU A 218 -2.30 -30.80 26.51
CA LEU A 218 -0.89 -30.52 26.20
C LEU A 218 -0.37 -31.61 25.25
N VAL A 219 0.35 -31.22 24.20
CA VAL A 219 0.97 -32.11 23.21
C VAL A 219 2.45 -31.76 23.02
N GLU A 220 3.31 -32.74 22.72
CA GLU A 220 4.66 -32.48 22.20
C GLU A 220 4.57 -32.19 20.70
N LEU A 221 5.15 -31.10 20.23
CA LEU A 221 5.19 -30.73 18.82
C LEU A 221 6.54 -31.14 18.23
N TRP A 222 6.52 -32.11 17.31
CA TRP A 222 7.72 -32.76 16.77
C TRP A 222 8.40 -31.99 15.63
N ASP A 223 7.63 -31.22 14.86
CA ASP A 223 8.09 -30.53 13.65
C ASP A 223 7.94 -29.00 13.79
N ASN A 224 9.06 -28.28 13.69
CA ASN A 224 9.12 -26.83 13.78
C ASN A 224 8.85 -26.10 12.44
N GLY A 225 8.77 -26.84 11.32
CA GLY A 225 8.44 -26.32 9.99
C GLY A 225 6.94 -26.32 9.69
N ILE A 226 6.15 -27.04 10.47
CA ILE A 226 4.68 -27.05 10.40
C ILE A 226 4.15 -26.04 11.43
N ALA A 227 3.09 -25.29 11.06
CA ALA A 227 2.44 -24.39 11.99
C ALA A 227 1.95 -25.17 13.25
N PRO A 228 2.26 -24.72 14.48
CA PRO A 228 1.88 -25.39 15.72
C PRO A 228 0.40 -25.77 15.78
N GLU A 229 -0.47 -24.95 15.21
CA GLU A 229 -1.91 -25.18 15.13
C GLU A 229 -2.29 -26.40 14.26
N ALA A 230 -1.54 -26.64 13.18
CA ALA A 230 -1.74 -27.79 12.32
C ALA A 230 -1.16 -29.07 12.95
N ALA A 231 0.02 -28.97 13.57
CA ALA A 231 0.68 -30.09 14.25
C ALA A 231 -0.08 -30.53 15.51
N PHE A 232 -0.74 -29.61 16.21
CA PHE A 232 -1.50 -29.92 17.43
C PHE A 232 -2.62 -30.93 17.17
N ASN A 233 -3.37 -30.79 16.07
CA ASN A 233 -4.54 -31.63 15.78
C ASN A 233 -4.17 -33.04 15.30
N THR A 234 -2.93 -33.24 14.84
CA THR A 234 -2.43 -34.53 14.36
C THR A 234 -1.59 -35.27 15.41
N THR A 235 -1.25 -34.63 16.53
CA THR A 235 -0.40 -35.20 17.57
C THR A 235 -1.21 -35.74 18.74
N GLN A 236 -0.77 -36.86 19.31
CA GLN A 236 -1.40 -37.45 20.49
C GLN A 236 -1.19 -36.54 21.73
N PRO A 237 -2.23 -36.33 22.57
CA PRO A 237 -2.10 -35.65 23.86
C PRO A 237 -1.02 -36.28 24.74
N LEU A 238 -0.04 -35.47 25.14
CA LEU A 238 0.94 -35.82 26.15
C LEU A 238 0.32 -35.79 27.55
N TYR A 239 -0.53 -34.79 27.81
CA TYR A 239 -1.27 -34.67 29.06
C TYR A 239 -2.66 -34.07 28.79
N ARG A 240 -3.68 -34.63 29.43
CA ARG A 240 -5.07 -34.18 29.30
C ARG A 240 -5.76 -34.32 30.65
N THR A 241 -6.44 -33.28 31.11
CA THR A 241 -7.17 -33.28 32.38
C THR A 241 -8.35 -32.31 32.31
N THR A 242 -9.31 -32.42 33.22
CA THR A 242 -10.42 -31.47 33.35
C THR A 242 -10.40 -30.79 34.72
N THR A 243 -10.81 -29.52 34.75
CA THR A 243 -10.87 -28.72 35.99
C THR A 243 -11.91 -27.62 35.87
N GLN A 244 -12.55 -27.26 36.99
CA GLN A 244 -13.41 -26.06 37.08
C GLN A 244 -12.60 -24.79 37.39
N ALA A 245 -11.33 -24.93 37.80
CA ALA A 245 -10.46 -23.79 38.03
C ALA A 245 -10.03 -23.16 36.69
N THR A 246 -9.67 -21.88 36.71
CA THR A 246 -9.12 -21.15 35.56
C THR A 246 -7.59 -21.15 35.51
N THR A 247 -6.98 -21.97 36.38
CA THR A 247 -5.54 -22.18 36.49
C THR A 247 -5.25 -23.67 36.66
N LEU A 248 -4.14 -24.13 36.10
CA LEU A 248 -3.60 -25.47 36.26
C LEU A 248 -2.10 -25.37 36.56
N LEU A 249 -1.67 -26.04 37.63
CA LEU A 249 -0.26 -26.18 37.97
C LEU A 249 0.28 -27.49 37.38
N TYR A 250 1.27 -27.42 36.50
CA TYR A 250 1.99 -28.56 35.94
C TYR A 250 3.29 -28.76 36.71
N GLY A 251 3.30 -29.75 37.59
CA GLY A 251 4.36 -30.03 38.55
C GLY A 251 5.15 -31.30 38.22
N PRO A 252 5.88 -31.85 39.21
CA PRO A 252 6.70 -33.06 39.04
C PRO A 252 5.88 -34.37 39.01
N SER A 253 4.58 -34.34 39.31
CA SER A 253 3.68 -35.49 39.25
C SER A 253 3.15 -35.78 37.84
N GLU A 254 3.24 -34.79 36.95
CA GLU A 254 2.80 -34.87 35.56
C GLU A 254 3.92 -35.41 34.66
N PRO A 255 3.63 -35.82 33.41
CA PRO A 255 4.64 -36.33 32.49
C PRO A 255 5.84 -35.39 32.33
N LEU A 256 7.05 -35.95 32.35
CA LEU A 256 8.26 -35.12 32.24
C LEU A 256 8.35 -34.44 30.88
N LEU A 257 8.53 -33.11 30.87
CA LEU A 257 8.82 -32.35 29.66
C LEU A 257 10.32 -32.44 29.34
N ILE A 258 10.64 -32.68 28.08
CA ILE A 258 12.02 -32.84 27.58
C ILE A 258 12.57 -31.46 27.18
N PRO A 259 13.69 -31.02 27.77
CA PRO A 259 14.31 -29.75 27.38
C PRO A 259 14.78 -29.75 25.92
N GLY A 260 14.59 -28.63 25.23
CA GLY A 260 14.83 -28.45 23.80
C GLY A 260 13.64 -28.84 22.91
N LYS A 261 12.50 -29.24 23.49
CA LYS A 261 11.27 -29.58 22.76
C LYS A 261 10.24 -28.46 22.83
N ARG A 262 9.32 -28.46 21.87
CA ARG A 262 8.20 -27.52 21.81
C ARG A 262 6.92 -28.25 22.23
N TYR A 263 6.08 -27.57 23.00
CA TYR A 263 4.82 -28.11 23.48
C TYR A 263 3.68 -27.18 23.11
N GLY A 264 2.59 -27.74 22.60
CA GLY A 264 1.36 -27.01 22.30
C GLY A 264 0.33 -27.29 23.39
N TRP A 265 -0.48 -26.30 23.74
CA TRP A 265 -1.58 -26.47 24.69
C TRP A 265 -2.84 -25.70 24.27
N ARG A 266 -4.00 -26.22 24.67
CA ARG A 266 -5.31 -25.58 24.48
C ARG A 266 -6.24 -25.87 25.63
N ILE A 267 -7.25 -25.02 25.77
CA ILE A 267 -8.38 -25.21 26.68
C ILE A 267 -9.65 -25.43 25.88
N ARG A 268 -10.52 -26.33 26.35
CA ARG A 268 -11.89 -26.46 25.85
C ARG A 268 -12.88 -26.21 26.99
N ALA A 269 -13.77 -25.23 26.83
CA ALA A 269 -14.90 -25.04 27.74
C ALA A 269 -16.04 -26.01 27.40
N GLN A 270 -16.57 -26.70 28.42
CA GLN A 270 -17.70 -27.64 28.31
C GLN A 270 -18.61 -27.58 29.54
N ALA A 271 -19.80 -28.17 29.46
CA ALA A 271 -20.71 -28.30 30.61
C ALA A 271 -20.13 -29.28 31.64
N SER A 272 -20.20 -28.98 32.94
CA SER A 272 -19.76 -29.93 33.98
C SER A 272 -20.65 -31.15 34.16
N ASP A 273 -21.89 -31.14 33.63
CA ASP A 273 -22.83 -32.27 33.72
C ASP A 273 -22.74 -33.27 32.55
N GLY A 274 -21.84 -33.05 31.59
CA GLY A 274 -21.69 -33.89 30.41
C GLY A 274 -22.90 -33.87 29.46
N SER A 275 -23.91 -33.03 29.72
CA SER A 275 -24.99 -32.79 28.78
C SER A 275 -24.46 -32.06 27.55
N GLN A 276 -25.03 -32.33 26.37
CA GLN A 276 -24.77 -31.48 25.22
C GLN A 276 -25.37 -30.10 25.53
N ASN A 277 -24.51 -29.20 26.00
CA ASN A 277 -24.91 -27.88 26.48
C ASN A 277 -25.76 -27.16 25.42
N SER A 278 -26.93 -26.68 25.85
CA SER A 278 -27.80 -25.81 25.06
C SER A 278 -27.21 -24.42 24.78
N ASP A 279 -26.09 -24.11 25.44
CA ASP A 279 -25.31 -22.90 25.24
C ASP A 279 -24.12 -23.25 24.33
N ALA A 280 -24.33 -23.16 23.02
CA ALA A 280 -23.31 -23.52 22.04
C ALA A 280 -22.13 -22.53 22.12
N TYR A 281 -20.99 -23.01 22.60
CA TYR A 281 -19.73 -22.26 22.53
C TYR A 281 -19.28 -22.09 21.07
N LYS A 282 -18.81 -20.89 20.71
CA LYS A 282 -18.06 -20.68 19.47
C LYS A 282 -16.87 -21.63 19.46
N ASN A 283 -16.54 -22.13 18.27
CA ASN A 283 -15.45 -23.09 18.07
C ASN A 283 -15.54 -24.34 18.98
N ASN A 284 -16.75 -24.81 19.32
CA ASN A 284 -16.97 -25.97 20.22
C ASN A 284 -16.29 -25.83 21.59
N GLY A 285 -16.08 -24.60 22.05
CA GLY A 285 -15.44 -24.28 23.34
C GLY A 285 -13.92 -24.26 23.29
N TYR A 286 -13.30 -24.60 22.15
CA TYR A 286 -11.85 -24.59 22.01
C TYR A 286 -11.31 -23.16 21.96
N SER A 287 -10.38 -22.87 22.85
CA SER A 287 -9.48 -21.73 22.75
C SER A 287 -8.63 -21.84 21.49
N GLU A 288 -7.91 -20.75 21.17
CA GLU A 288 -6.76 -20.89 20.28
C GLU A 288 -5.69 -21.81 20.89
N ILE A 289 -4.77 -22.28 20.05
CA ILE A 289 -3.65 -23.11 20.49
C ILE A 289 -2.48 -22.18 20.80
N TYR A 290 -2.03 -22.21 22.06
CA TYR A 290 -0.75 -21.61 22.43
C TYR A 290 0.32 -22.69 22.42
N TRP A 291 1.56 -22.28 22.27
CA TRP A 291 2.70 -23.17 22.37
C TRP A 291 3.83 -22.46 23.10
N PHE A 292 4.69 -23.27 23.71
CA PHE A 292 5.92 -22.80 24.35
C PHE A 292 7.07 -23.74 24.01
N THR A 293 8.28 -23.22 24.07
CA THR A 293 9.52 -24.01 23.93
C THR A 293 10.09 -24.26 25.33
N TYR A 294 10.29 -25.52 25.71
CA TYR A 294 10.90 -25.85 26.99
C TYR A 294 12.42 -25.82 26.83
N GLN A 295 13.10 -24.83 27.41
CA GLN A 295 14.52 -24.55 27.13
C GLN A 295 15.45 -25.56 27.81
N ARG A 296 16.62 -25.85 27.19
CA ARG A 296 17.74 -26.55 27.85
C ARG A 296 18.39 -25.66 28.91
N ASN A 297 19.01 -26.26 29.94
CA ASN A 297 19.81 -25.52 30.91
C ASN A 297 20.91 -24.72 30.18
N CYS A 298 20.81 -23.39 30.25
CA CYS A 298 21.61 -22.46 29.46
C CYS A 298 21.99 -21.25 30.33
N PRO A 299 23.26 -21.08 30.74
CA PRO A 299 23.65 -19.96 31.59
C PRO A 299 23.67 -18.64 30.81
N GLU A 300 23.20 -17.53 31.41
CA GLU A 300 23.15 -16.22 30.75
C GLU A 300 24.55 -15.70 30.37
N PRO A 301 24.71 -14.94 29.26
CA PRO A 301 25.97 -14.26 28.95
C PRO A 301 26.42 -13.36 30.10
N PHE A 302 27.72 -13.27 30.38
CA PHE A 302 28.24 -12.50 31.53
C PHE A 302 29.16 -11.36 31.06
N ASN A 303 29.55 -10.46 31.97
CA ASN A 303 30.37 -9.28 31.65
C ASN A 303 29.78 -8.38 30.53
N VAL A 304 28.45 -8.22 30.51
CA VAL A 304 27.79 -7.34 29.54
C VAL A 304 28.21 -5.89 29.78
N GLN A 305 28.79 -5.26 28.77
CA GLN A 305 29.23 -3.86 28.77
C GLN A 305 28.63 -3.13 27.57
N CYS A 306 28.47 -1.82 27.71
CA CYS A 306 28.03 -0.95 26.65
C CYS A 306 28.98 0.24 26.57
N ASP A 307 29.61 0.41 25.42
CA ASP A 307 30.43 1.57 25.10
C ASP A 307 29.66 2.47 24.12
N VAL A 308 29.53 3.75 24.46
CA VAL A 308 28.72 4.72 23.70
C VAL A 308 29.65 5.72 23.05
N SER A 309 29.70 5.72 21.72
CA SER A 309 30.57 6.62 20.95
C SER A 309 29.89 7.01 19.64
N GLY A 310 29.96 8.31 19.29
CA GLY A 310 29.49 8.82 18.00
C GLY A 310 28.00 8.61 17.70
N GLY A 311 27.13 8.60 18.73
CA GLY A 311 25.69 8.37 18.55
C GLY A 311 25.30 6.90 18.36
N ARG A 312 26.24 5.97 18.61
CA ARG A 312 26.03 4.52 18.53
C ARG A 312 26.37 3.89 19.87
N ALA A 313 25.79 2.72 20.13
CA ALA A 313 26.09 1.92 21.32
C ALA A 313 26.68 0.58 20.88
N THR A 314 27.89 0.28 21.32
CA THR A 314 28.52 -1.02 21.13
C THR A 314 28.32 -1.84 22.40
N ILE A 315 27.58 -2.94 22.29
CA ILE A 315 27.33 -3.87 23.38
C ILE A 315 28.24 -5.08 23.21
N THR A 316 29.01 -5.41 24.25
CA THR A 316 29.94 -6.54 24.32
C THR A 316 29.63 -7.42 25.52
N TRP A 317 29.94 -8.71 25.43
CA TRP A 317 29.75 -9.67 26.53
C TRP A 317 30.76 -10.82 26.46
N SER A 318 30.77 -11.67 27.48
CA SER A 318 31.51 -12.92 27.52
C SER A 318 30.56 -14.11 27.35
N ALA A 319 30.99 -15.06 26.52
CA ALA A 319 30.28 -16.29 26.20
C ALA A 319 30.53 -17.38 27.25
N ASN A 320 29.49 -18.14 27.61
CA ASN A 320 29.69 -19.43 28.27
C ASN A 320 30.01 -20.52 27.23
N ALA A 321 30.71 -21.59 27.63
CA ALA A 321 31.17 -22.66 26.73
C ALA A 321 30.05 -23.35 25.94
N GLN A 322 28.80 -23.24 26.40
CA GLN A 322 27.61 -23.83 25.77
C GLN A 322 26.91 -22.88 24.78
N GLN A 323 27.37 -21.64 24.64
CA GLN A 323 26.74 -20.60 23.81
C GLN A 323 27.56 -20.31 22.55
N ASN A 324 26.89 -20.30 21.40
CA ASN A 324 27.51 -19.99 20.10
C ASN A 324 26.75 -18.92 19.30
N ARG A 325 25.62 -18.45 19.84
CA ARG A 325 24.71 -17.49 19.21
C ARG A 325 24.11 -16.61 20.28
N TYR A 326 23.84 -15.38 19.91
CA TYR A 326 23.37 -14.34 20.81
C TYR A 326 22.35 -13.45 20.12
N THR A 327 21.60 -12.75 20.95
CA THR A 327 20.69 -11.70 20.52
C THR A 327 20.76 -10.54 21.49
N VAL A 328 20.56 -9.33 21.00
CA VAL A 328 20.56 -8.11 21.80
C VAL A 328 19.23 -7.43 21.61
N ASP A 329 18.45 -7.38 22.68
CA ASP A 329 17.21 -6.62 22.72
C ASP A 329 17.50 -5.23 23.28
N TYR A 330 16.97 -4.20 22.64
CA TYR A 330 17.04 -2.82 23.14
C TYR A 330 15.73 -2.05 22.89
N ARG A 331 15.43 -1.04 23.70
CA ARG A 331 14.27 -0.15 23.55
C ARG A 331 14.48 1.19 24.27
N GLU A 332 13.70 2.21 23.90
CA GLU A 332 13.71 3.50 24.60
C GLU A 332 13.09 3.35 26.00
N LYS A 333 13.79 3.83 27.03
CA LYS A 333 13.34 3.74 28.42
C LYS A 333 12.13 4.66 28.64
N ASN A 334 11.12 4.18 29.38
CA ASN A 334 9.88 4.89 29.74
C ASN A 334 8.88 5.18 28.58
N GLN A 335 8.97 4.48 27.45
CA GLN A 335 7.94 4.56 26.40
C GLN A 335 6.83 3.51 26.63
N SER A 336 5.60 3.95 26.94
CA SER A 336 4.43 3.07 27.10
C SER A 336 4.07 2.38 25.78
N GLY A 337 4.08 1.04 25.76
CA GLY A 337 3.76 0.22 24.58
C GLY A 337 4.95 -0.11 23.65
N SER A 338 6.20 0.15 24.06
CA SER A 338 7.39 -0.13 23.23
C SER A 338 7.74 -1.63 23.16
N SER A 339 7.71 -2.18 21.94
CA SER A 339 8.26 -3.51 21.62
C SER A 339 9.78 -3.47 21.58
N TRP A 340 10.43 -4.54 22.05
CA TRP A 340 11.89 -4.69 21.96
C TRP A 340 12.35 -4.76 20.51
N TYR A 341 13.42 -4.04 20.18
CA TYR A 341 14.17 -4.20 18.94
C TYR A 341 15.25 -5.24 19.15
N THR A 342 15.33 -6.24 18.28
CA THR A 342 16.19 -7.42 18.46
C THR A 342 17.26 -7.49 17.37
N VAL A 343 18.53 -7.62 17.77
CA VAL A 343 19.68 -7.78 16.88
C VAL A 343 20.39 -9.09 17.18
N ASN A 344 20.42 -9.99 16.21
CA ASN A 344 21.07 -11.29 16.35
C ASN A 344 22.56 -11.22 16.00
N SER A 345 23.41 -11.94 16.74
CA SER A 345 24.86 -12.02 16.51
C SER A 345 25.40 -13.42 16.82
N THR A 346 26.27 -13.94 15.97
CA THR A 346 27.04 -15.17 16.23
C THR A 346 28.36 -14.87 16.94
N THR A 347 28.63 -13.60 17.24
CA THR A 347 29.84 -13.11 17.91
C THR A 347 29.45 -12.45 19.24
N ASN A 348 30.42 -12.22 20.13
CA ASN A 348 30.14 -11.66 21.46
C ASN A 348 30.03 -10.12 21.49
N ARG A 349 29.64 -9.51 20.37
CA ARG A 349 29.55 -8.06 20.17
C ARG A 349 28.42 -7.72 19.20
N VAL A 350 27.71 -6.63 19.49
CA VAL A 350 26.72 -5.99 18.61
C VAL A 350 26.91 -4.48 18.65
N MET A 351 26.79 -3.82 17.50
CA MET A 351 26.72 -2.37 17.41
C MET A 351 25.28 -1.96 17.08
N LEU A 352 24.70 -1.11 17.91
CA LEU A 352 23.37 -0.54 17.71
C LEU A 352 23.49 0.78 16.94
N TYR A 353 22.63 0.93 15.93
CA TYR A 353 22.57 2.10 15.05
C TYR A 353 21.27 2.89 15.26
N ASP A 354 21.20 4.10 14.71
CA ASP A 354 20.01 4.96 14.65
C ASP A 354 19.33 5.24 16.01
N LEU A 355 20.14 5.29 17.07
CA LEU A 355 19.67 5.63 18.41
C LEU A 355 19.45 7.15 18.54
N LYS A 356 18.31 7.54 19.12
CA LYS A 356 17.95 8.94 19.34
C LYS A 356 18.90 9.55 20.38
N LYS A 357 19.44 10.72 20.06
CA LYS A 357 20.28 11.51 20.99
C LYS A 357 19.45 11.98 22.21
N ASP A 358 20.12 12.13 23.35
CA ASP A 358 19.54 12.58 24.63
C ASP A 358 18.44 11.68 25.18
N LYS A 359 18.43 10.41 24.76
CA LYS A 359 17.52 9.38 25.24
C LYS A 359 18.25 8.29 26.00
N GLN A 360 17.57 7.76 27.01
CA GLN A 360 18.01 6.56 27.72
C GLN A 360 17.42 5.32 27.06
N TYR A 361 18.24 4.31 26.92
CA TYR A 361 17.86 3.02 26.37
C TYR A 361 18.04 1.94 27.42
N GLU A 362 17.13 0.97 27.41
CA GLU A 362 17.27 -0.29 28.13
C GLU A 362 17.71 -1.36 27.14
N TYR A 363 18.61 -2.25 27.55
CA TYR A 363 19.09 -3.35 26.73
C TYR A 363 19.36 -4.59 27.57
N ARG A 364 19.31 -5.76 26.93
CA ARG A 364 19.66 -7.05 27.51
C ARG A 364 20.25 -7.96 26.45
N VAL A 365 21.18 -8.83 26.84
CA VAL A 365 21.83 -9.77 25.92
C VAL A 365 21.31 -11.17 26.19
N GLY A 366 20.76 -11.80 25.17
CA GLY A 366 20.32 -13.18 25.18
C GLY A 366 21.39 -14.10 24.57
N GLY A 367 21.69 -15.22 25.22
CA GLY A 367 22.53 -16.27 24.65
C GLY A 367 21.73 -17.54 24.37
N PHE A 368 22.01 -18.21 23.26
CA PHE A 368 21.38 -19.47 22.89
C PHE A 368 22.36 -20.63 23.12
N CYS A 369 21.90 -21.67 23.81
CA CYS A 369 22.70 -22.88 24.08
C CYS A 369 22.31 -24.09 23.21
N ASP A 370 21.61 -23.86 22.09
CA ASP A 370 21.16 -24.94 21.23
C ASP A 370 22.23 -25.31 20.18
N LEU A 371 22.42 -26.62 19.95
CA LEU A 371 23.40 -27.20 19.01
C LEU A 371 22.88 -27.25 17.55
N ALA A 372 21.66 -26.76 17.29
CA ALA A 372 21.01 -26.90 15.99
C ALA A 372 21.42 -25.84 14.94
N THR A 373 22.00 -26.31 13.84
CA THR A 373 22.13 -25.74 12.47
C THR A 373 21.69 -24.30 12.23
N GLY A 374 22.66 -23.41 11.99
CA GLY A 374 22.62 -22.25 11.07
C GLY A 374 21.72 -21.04 11.37
N ASN A 375 20.48 -21.24 11.82
CA ASN A 375 19.48 -20.17 11.93
C ASN A 375 19.27 -19.72 13.39
N PHE A 376 19.04 -18.43 13.64
CA PHE A 376 18.67 -17.95 14.98
C PHE A 376 17.24 -18.42 15.33
N PRO A 377 17.03 -19.13 16.45
CA PRO A 377 15.69 -19.47 16.91
C PRO A 377 14.87 -18.20 17.16
N LEU A 378 13.59 -18.19 16.76
CA LEU A 378 12.67 -17.08 17.05
C LEU A 378 12.45 -16.90 18.56
N ASP A 379 12.56 -17.99 19.34
CA ASP A 379 12.46 -18.02 20.80
C ASP A 379 13.50 -18.99 21.37
N GLY A 380 14.04 -18.74 22.57
CA GLY A 380 14.98 -19.67 23.23
C GLY A 380 16.26 -19.05 23.81
N ALA A 381 16.43 -17.72 23.74
CA ALA A 381 17.58 -17.04 24.34
C ALA A 381 17.44 -16.92 25.86
N VAL A 382 18.53 -17.14 26.60
CA VAL A 382 18.62 -16.83 28.02
C VAL A 382 19.24 -15.45 28.18
N TYR A 383 18.45 -14.50 28.68
CA TYR A 383 18.79 -13.09 28.75
C TYR A 383 19.42 -12.68 30.07
N THR A 384 20.37 -11.76 29.98
CA THR A 384 20.89 -11.04 31.14
C THR A 384 19.85 -10.12 31.77
N ASN A 385 20.13 -9.68 32.99
CA ASN A 385 19.47 -8.52 33.58
C ASN A 385 19.45 -7.32 32.62
N ILE A 386 18.36 -6.55 32.66
CA ILE A 386 18.21 -5.33 31.86
C ILE A 386 19.21 -4.29 32.38
N LYS A 387 20.07 -3.82 31.48
CA LYS A 387 21.00 -2.72 31.71
C LYS A 387 20.53 -1.48 30.98
N THR A 388 21.03 -0.34 31.37
CA THR A 388 20.68 0.94 30.75
C THR A 388 21.92 1.68 30.31
N PHE A 389 21.84 2.34 29.16
CA PHE A 389 22.84 3.33 28.74
C PHE A 389 22.12 4.62 28.34
N ALA A 390 22.84 5.74 28.46
CA ALA A 390 22.37 7.04 28.04
C ALA A 390 23.22 7.51 26.85
N LEU A 391 22.55 8.02 25.82
CA LEU A 391 23.21 8.78 24.77
C LEU A 391 23.25 10.23 25.19
N ASN A 392 24.29 10.62 25.93
CA ASN A 392 24.46 12.01 26.36
C ASN A 392 24.90 12.87 25.19
N GLY A 393 24.21 13.99 24.97
CA GLY A 393 24.69 15.07 24.14
C GLY A 393 25.92 15.75 24.74
N SER A 394 27.06 15.54 24.08
CA SER A 394 28.16 16.51 23.86
C SER A 394 29.57 16.19 24.43
N ASN A 395 30.54 16.52 23.56
CA ASN A 395 31.93 16.95 23.74
C ASN A 395 33.05 15.96 24.16
N ARG A 396 33.84 15.60 23.12
CA ARG A 396 35.32 15.54 22.99
C ARG A 396 36.19 14.70 23.96
N GLU A 397 37.13 14.00 23.29
CA GLU A 397 38.45 13.47 23.71
C GLU A 397 38.45 12.23 24.62
N ASP A 398 38.80 11.05 24.06
CA ASP A 398 40.20 10.58 24.17
C ASP A 398 40.53 9.34 23.31
N ASN A 399 41.74 9.42 22.76
CA ASN A 399 42.66 8.49 22.10
C ASN A 399 42.44 6.95 22.05
N LEU A 400 42.94 6.40 20.91
CA LEU A 400 43.91 5.28 20.79
C LEU A 400 43.49 4.05 19.94
N ALA A 401 43.95 4.09 18.68
CA ALA A 401 44.61 3.02 17.89
C ALA A 401 43.96 1.64 17.61
N CYS A 402 43.76 1.41 16.29
CA CYS A 402 44.11 0.23 15.47
C CYS A 402 43.56 -1.18 15.81
N GLY A 403 42.83 -1.79 14.87
CA GLY A 403 42.66 -3.25 14.78
C GLY A 403 41.40 -3.73 14.05
N ILE A 404 41.48 -3.89 12.71
CA ILE A 404 40.48 -4.57 11.88
C ILE A 404 40.74 -6.09 11.91
N LEU A 405 39.71 -6.92 12.13
CA LEU A 405 39.64 -8.30 11.63
C LEU A 405 38.18 -8.66 11.23
N GLN A 406 38.00 -9.19 10.03
CA GLN A 406 36.74 -9.73 9.45
C GLN A 406 36.83 -11.28 9.31
N PRO A 407 35.71 -12.03 9.26
CA PRO A 407 35.70 -13.39 8.68
C PRO A 407 34.64 -13.60 7.55
N GLU A 408 35.02 -14.37 6.51
CA GLU A 408 34.23 -14.83 5.35
C GLU A 408 33.39 -16.12 5.58
N LEU A 409 32.36 -16.39 4.75
CA LEU A 409 31.51 -17.61 4.73
C LEU A 409 32.07 -18.71 3.77
N LYS A 410 32.07 -20.00 4.18
CA LYS A 410 32.48 -21.17 3.34
C LYS A 410 31.46 -22.34 3.40
N ILE A 411 31.02 -22.86 2.23
CA ILE A 411 30.23 -24.10 2.09
C ILE A 411 31.18 -25.31 1.92
N ALA A 412 31.07 -26.32 2.79
CA ALA A 412 32.02 -27.44 2.88
C ALA A 412 31.63 -28.72 2.10
N ASN A 413 30.33 -29.06 1.98
CA ASN A 413 29.88 -30.30 1.31
C ASN A 413 29.52 -30.06 -0.16
N ARG A 414 30.04 -30.90 -1.06
CA ARG A 414 29.82 -30.82 -2.53
C ARG A 414 29.34 -32.12 -3.16
N THR A 415 28.92 -33.13 -2.38
CA THR A 415 28.44 -34.40 -2.94
C THR A 415 27.01 -34.26 -3.45
N SER A 416 26.76 -34.44 -4.76
CA SER A 416 25.44 -34.23 -5.37
C SER A 416 24.42 -35.32 -4.99
N ILE A 417 23.18 -34.89 -4.75
CA ILE A 417 22.05 -35.78 -4.48
C ILE A 417 21.57 -36.46 -5.77
N GLN A 418 21.24 -37.75 -5.70
CA GLN A 418 20.91 -38.57 -6.88
C GLN A 418 19.45 -38.43 -7.33
N SER A 419 18.54 -38.12 -6.41
CA SER A 419 17.12 -37.87 -6.69
C SER A 419 16.59 -36.71 -5.84
N LEU A 420 15.67 -35.94 -6.43
CA LEU A 420 14.94 -34.84 -5.78
C LEU A 420 13.46 -35.00 -6.14
N ILE A 421 12.58 -34.92 -5.13
CA ILE A 421 11.15 -35.15 -5.32
C ILE A 421 10.35 -33.85 -5.11
N SER A 422 9.26 -33.72 -5.86
CA SER A 422 8.30 -32.62 -5.69
C SER A 422 7.79 -32.56 -4.25
N GLY A 423 7.81 -31.37 -3.65
CA GLY A 423 7.43 -31.12 -2.26
C GLY A 423 8.61 -30.83 -1.32
N GLU A 424 9.84 -31.23 -1.69
CA GLU A 424 11.04 -30.99 -0.89
C GLU A 424 11.50 -29.53 -0.90
N ILE A 425 12.27 -29.13 0.12
CA ILE A 425 12.86 -27.81 0.24
C ILE A 425 14.38 -27.93 0.09
N ILE A 426 14.94 -27.10 -0.78
CA ILE A 426 16.38 -26.93 -0.96
C ILE A 426 16.77 -25.49 -0.59
N THR A 427 18.03 -25.26 -0.24
CA THR A 427 18.53 -23.94 0.19
C THR A 427 19.47 -23.36 -0.86
N ALA A 428 19.14 -22.18 -1.39
CA ALA A 428 19.99 -21.42 -2.30
C ALA A 428 20.49 -20.15 -1.60
N GLY A 429 21.74 -20.16 -1.11
CA GLY A 429 22.26 -19.11 -0.23
C GLY A 429 21.52 -19.12 1.12
N ASP A 430 20.88 -18.00 1.48
CA ASP A 430 20.06 -17.87 2.69
C ASP A 430 18.56 -18.14 2.46
N PHE A 431 18.17 -18.55 1.24
CA PHE A 431 16.77 -18.66 0.83
C PHE A 431 16.29 -20.11 0.68
N PRO A 432 15.23 -20.52 1.40
CA PRO A 432 14.60 -21.82 1.21
C PRO A 432 13.68 -21.81 -0.02
N VAL A 433 13.86 -22.79 -0.91
CA VAL A 433 13.10 -23.01 -2.14
C VAL A 433 12.33 -24.31 -2.02
N LYS A 434 11.00 -24.25 -2.00
CA LYS A 434 10.10 -25.41 -2.01
C LYS A 434 9.81 -25.85 -3.44
N LEU A 435 10.13 -27.09 -3.78
CA LEU A 435 9.94 -27.66 -5.11
C LEU A 435 8.49 -28.14 -5.26
N ILE A 436 7.88 -27.88 -6.41
CA ILE A 436 6.48 -28.22 -6.71
C ILE A 436 6.40 -29.23 -7.84
N ASN A 437 7.24 -29.07 -8.86
CA ASN A 437 7.39 -30.06 -9.92
C ASN A 437 8.88 -30.24 -10.20
N VAL A 438 9.40 -31.46 -10.13
CA VAL A 438 10.82 -31.78 -10.34
C VAL A 438 10.94 -32.84 -11.43
N GLN A 439 11.84 -32.60 -12.39
CA GLN A 439 12.19 -33.52 -13.47
C GLN A 439 13.72 -33.58 -13.59
N GLY A 440 14.28 -34.77 -13.76
CA GLY A 440 15.73 -35.01 -13.82
C GLY A 440 16.21 -36.05 -12.81
N SER A 441 17.46 -36.51 -12.97
CA SER A 441 18.10 -37.52 -12.11
C SER A 441 19.62 -37.35 -12.16
N ASN A 442 20.34 -37.99 -11.22
CA ASN A 442 21.81 -37.97 -11.13
C ASN A 442 22.41 -36.57 -11.00
N GLY A 443 21.91 -35.79 -10.04
CA GLY A 443 22.48 -34.49 -9.69
C GLY A 443 22.04 -33.33 -10.58
N ASN A 444 21.23 -33.52 -11.62
CA ASN A 444 20.75 -32.44 -12.47
C ASN A 444 19.22 -32.40 -12.56
N PHE A 445 18.61 -31.33 -12.06
CA PHE A 445 17.15 -31.22 -11.90
C PHE A 445 16.60 -29.92 -12.50
N THR A 446 15.40 -29.98 -13.05
CA THR A 446 14.66 -28.84 -13.64
C THR A 446 13.20 -28.93 -13.23
N GLY A 447 12.54 -27.81 -13.07
CA GLY A 447 11.21 -27.80 -12.50
C GLY A 447 10.71 -26.43 -12.06
N ASN A 448 9.68 -26.41 -11.23
CA ASN A 448 9.16 -25.19 -10.64
C ASN A 448 8.87 -25.36 -9.15
N GLY A 449 8.84 -24.24 -8.43
CA GLY A 449 8.81 -24.17 -6.98
C GLY A 449 8.36 -22.79 -6.48
N TYR A 450 8.49 -22.57 -5.18
CA TYR A 450 8.30 -21.27 -4.55
C TYR A 450 9.46 -20.97 -3.61
N VAL A 451 10.00 -19.75 -3.67
CA VAL A 451 10.99 -19.25 -2.71
C VAL A 451 10.28 -18.38 -1.68
N THR A 452 10.58 -18.59 -0.39
CA THR A 452 9.99 -17.79 0.69
C THR A 452 10.99 -16.72 1.12
N VAL A 453 10.61 -15.45 1.03
CA VAL A 453 11.49 -14.30 1.33
C VAL A 453 11.22 -13.80 2.77
N PRO A 454 12.13 -14.01 3.74
CA PRO A 454 11.80 -13.83 5.16
C PRO A 454 11.52 -12.39 5.59
N PHE A 455 12.11 -11.39 4.92
CA PHE A 455 11.97 -9.96 5.23
C PHE A 455 10.73 -9.29 4.58
N LEU A 456 9.93 -10.05 3.82
CA LEU A 456 8.65 -9.63 3.23
C LEU A 456 7.46 -10.38 3.86
N GLY A 457 7.47 -10.61 5.18
CA GLY A 457 6.33 -11.18 5.90
C GLY A 457 5.90 -12.59 5.44
N LYS A 458 6.83 -13.41 4.92
CA LYS A 458 6.60 -14.76 4.34
C LYS A 458 5.88 -14.78 2.97
N ALA A 459 6.03 -13.74 2.14
CA ALA A 459 5.58 -13.81 0.75
C ALA A 459 6.29 -14.96 -0.02
N ALA A 460 5.49 -15.82 -0.66
CA ALA A 460 5.98 -16.94 -1.47
C ALA A 460 6.03 -16.55 -2.95
N VAL A 461 7.23 -16.45 -3.51
CA VAL A 461 7.46 -16.04 -4.91
C VAL A 461 7.64 -17.27 -5.78
N LYS A 462 6.84 -17.39 -6.85
CA LYS A 462 6.90 -18.54 -7.77
C LYS A 462 8.22 -18.53 -8.55
N VAL A 463 8.91 -19.66 -8.55
CA VAL A 463 10.21 -19.85 -9.23
C VAL A 463 10.17 -21.03 -10.18
N ARG A 464 10.97 -20.95 -11.25
CA ARG A 464 11.34 -22.03 -12.14
C ARG A 464 12.83 -22.26 -12.00
N PHE A 465 13.25 -23.49 -11.80
CA PHE A 465 14.65 -23.86 -11.71
C PHE A 465 15.03 -24.73 -12.89
N SER A 466 16.22 -24.51 -13.45
CA SER A 466 16.74 -25.29 -14.57
C SER A 466 18.19 -25.68 -14.33
N ASN A 467 18.49 -26.95 -14.62
CA ASN A 467 19.78 -27.60 -14.42
C ASN A 467 20.43 -27.36 -13.03
N ILE A 468 19.64 -27.51 -11.96
CA ILE A 468 20.15 -27.36 -10.59
C ILE A 468 20.88 -28.59 -10.10
N ASN A 469 22.00 -28.34 -9.41
CA ASN A 469 22.85 -29.29 -8.72
C ASN A 469 22.77 -29.00 -7.22
N VAL A 470 22.30 -29.98 -6.47
CA VAL A 470 22.03 -29.86 -5.04
C VAL A 470 22.87 -30.90 -4.33
N ASN A 471 23.57 -30.51 -3.26
CA ASN A 471 24.35 -31.46 -2.47
C ASN A 471 23.45 -32.32 -1.58
N THR A 472 24.01 -33.32 -0.91
CA THR A 472 23.26 -34.18 0.03
C THR A 472 22.69 -33.42 1.23
N ASP A 473 23.19 -32.21 1.53
CA ASP A 473 22.65 -31.32 2.57
C ASP A 473 21.50 -30.43 2.04
N LYS A 474 20.99 -30.72 0.84
CA LYS A 474 19.93 -29.97 0.14
C LYS A 474 20.30 -28.52 -0.13
N GLN A 475 21.59 -28.20 -0.19
CA GLN A 475 22.09 -26.87 -0.55
C GLN A 475 22.41 -26.82 -2.04
N LEU A 476 21.99 -25.74 -2.70
CA LEU A 476 22.30 -25.48 -4.09
C LEU A 476 23.81 -25.27 -4.23
N ILE A 477 24.48 -26.19 -4.90
CA ILE A 477 25.92 -26.14 -5.18
C ILE A 477 26.20 -25.76 -6.65
N GLY A 478 25.16 -25.71 -7.50
CA GLY A 478 25.25 -25.21 -8.88
C GLY A 478 23.88 -25.15 -9.58
N GLY A 479 23.81 -24.44 -10.71
CA GLY A 479 22.58 -24.25 -11.50
C GLY A 479 21.76 -23.01 -11.12
N LEU A 480 20.61 -22.80 -11.78
CA LEU A 480 19.89 -21.51 -11.75
C LEU A 480 18.42 -21.67 -11.33
N ILE A 481 17.97 -20.81 -10.41
CA ILE A 481 16.57 -20.70 -9.94
C ILE A 481 16.09 -19.27 -10.22
N GLU A 482 15.04 -19.11 -11.02
CA GLU A 482 14.53 -17.83 -11.55
C GLU A 482 13.05 -17.64 -11.20
N THR A 483 12.57 -16.43 -10.93
CA THR A 483 11.14 -16.16 -10.62
C THR A 483 10.29 -16.07 -11.89
N THR A 484 9.04 -16.56 -11.87
CA THR A 484 8.13 -16.54 -13.05
C THR A 484 6.85 -15.74 -12.81
N TYR A 485 6.52 -14.79 -13.70
CA TYR A 485 5.24 -14.09 -13.81
C TYR A 485 4.59 -14.40 -15.17
N ASP A 486 3.27 -14.60 -15.22
CA ASP A 486 2.51 -14.86 -16.46
C ASP A 486 1.28 -13.94 -16.54
N ALA A 487 1.07 -13.35 -17.72
CA ALA A 487 0.16 -12.23 -17.99
C ALA A 487 -0.94 -12.56 -19.03
N ARG A 488 -1.27 -13.84 -19.25
CA ARG A 488 -2.12 -14.26 -20.39
C ARG A 488 -3.32 -15.17 -20.06
N GLU A 489 -4.17 -14.81 -19.11
CA GLU A 489 -5.52 -15.42 -19.10
C GLU A 489 -6.42 -14.78 -20.18
N THR A 490 -6.48 -15.43 -21.33
CA THR A 490 -7.43 -15.19 -22.42
C THR A 490 -8.74 -15.91 -22.17
N GLN A 491 -9.87 -15.20 -22.03
CA GLN A 491 -11.20 -15.61 -22.57
C GLN A 491 -12.07 -14.38 -22.86
N ILE A 492 -12.76 -14.39 -24.01
CA ILE A 492 -13.66 -13.34 -24.53
C ILE A 492 -15.12 -13.82 -24.37
N VAL A 493 -16.07 -12.90 -24.08
CA VAL A 493 -17.36 -12.65 -24.79
C VAL A 493 -18.53 -12.27 -23.84
N ALA A 494 -19.29 -11.25 -24.29
CA ALA A 494 -20.70 -10.91 -24.03
C ALA A 494 -21.07 -9.90 -22.93
N VAL A 495 -22.11 -9.14 -23.30
CA VAL A 495 -22.77 -7.99 -22.67
C VAL A 495 -23.17 -8.20 -21.20
N ASP A 496 -23.13 -9.44 -20.70
CA ASP A 496 -23.41 -9.79 -19.30
C ASP A 496 -22.31 -9.32 -18.32
N THR A 497 -21.09 -9.05 -18.81
CA THR A 497 -19.98 -8.53 -18.00
C THR A 497 -20.15 -7.07 -17.58
N LEU A 498 -20.77 -6.23 -18.42
CA LEU A 498 -20.96 -4.80 -18.14
C LEU A 498 -21.95 -4.56 -16.97
N ILE A 499 -22.97 -5.42 -16.87
CA ILE A 499 -23.98 -5.37 -15.80
C ILE A 499 -23.38 -5.90 -14.49
N ASN A 500 -22.61 -6.99 -14.53
CA ASN A 500 -21.94 -7.55 -13.34
C ASN A 500 -20.86 -6.62 -12.79
N ASP A 501 -20.08 -5.97 -13.65
CA ASP A 501 -19.07 -4.98 -13.24
C ASP A 501 -19.71 -3.71 -12.67
N LEU A 502 -20.83 -3.27 -13.22
CA LEU A 502 -21.59 -2.12 -12.72
C LEU A 502 -22.24 -2.43 -11.37
N ASN A 503 -22.81 -3.63 -11.19
CA ASN A 503 -23.36 -4.10 -9.93
C ASN A 503 -22.27 -4.24 -8.85
N GLY A 504 -21.08 -4.73 -9.22
CA GLY A 504 -19.91 -4.80 -8.34
C GLY A 504 -19.42 -3.41 -7.91
N LEU A 505 -19.41 -2.44 -8.84
CA LEU A 505 -19.04 -1.05 -8.55
C LEU A 505 -20.03 -0.38 -7.58
N LEU A 506 -21.33 -0.50 -7.85
CA LEU A 506 -22.38 0.15 -7.05
C LEU A 506 -22.56 -0.51 -5.66
N SER A 507 -22.36 -1.83 -5.56
CA SER A 507 -22.33 -2.52 -4.26
C SER A 507 -21.10 -2.16 -3.41
N GLY A 508 -19.92 -2.03 -4.02
CA GLY A 508 -18.72 -1.51 -3.33
C GLY A 508 -18.86 -0.05 -2.90
N ALA A 509 -19.50 0.78 -3.74
CA ALA A 509 -19.83 2.16 -3.44
C ALA A 509 -20.75 2.31 -2.23
N LYS A 510 -21.73 1.40 -2.07
CA LYS A 510 -22.67 1.37 -0.94
C LYS A 510 -21.94 1.21 0.40
N ASN A 511 -21.01 0.27 0.50
CA ASN A 511 -20.21 0.06 1.71
C ASN A 511 -19.34 1.28 2.02
N LYS A 512 -18.61 1.80 1.02
CA LYS A 512 -17.69 2.94 1.18
C LYS A 512 -18.41 4.23 1.57
N LEU A 513 -19.59 4.51 1.00
CA LEU A 513 -20.36 5.69 1.37
C LEU A 513 -20.97 5.56 2.77
N ASN A 514 -21.36 4.36 3.20
CA ASN A 514 -21.80 4.11 4.57
C ASN A 514 -20.69 4.36 5.60
N ASP A 515 -19.46 3.88 5.35
CA ASP A 515 -18.30 4.15 6.21
C ASP A 515 -17.99 5.66 6.32
N LEU A 516 -18.14 6.40 5.22
CA LEU A 516 -17.92 7.86 5.19
C LEU A 516 -19.03 8.65 5.89
N LEU A 517 -20.27 8.16 5.88
CA LEU A 517 -21.36 8.74 6.67
C LEU A 517 -21.07 8.58 8.17
N ASP A 518 -20.49 7.45 8.58
CA ASP A 518 -20.09 7.20 9.98
C ASP A 518 -18.93 8.08 10.44
N LEU A 519 -18.04 8.48 9.53
CA LEU A 519 -16.97 9.45 9.80
C LEU A 519 -17.47 10.90 9.92
N ASN A 520 -18.73 11.18 9.58
CA ASN A 520 -19.38 12.48 9.70
C ASN A 520 -18.63 13.65 9.02
N ASP A 521 -17.95 13.37 7.88
CA ASP A 521 -17.17 14.35 7.11
C ASP A 521 -17.82 14.68 5.75
N PRO A 522 -18.48 15.86 5.61
CA PRO A 522 -19.20 16.22 4.39
C PRO A 522 -18.28 16.43 3.19
N THR A 523 -17.01 16.80 3.42
CA THR A 523 -16.04 17.06 2.35
C THR A 523 -15.59 15.75 1.72
N LYS A 524 -15.30 14.73 2.55
CA LYS A 524 -14.93 13.40 2.07
C LYS A 524 -16.11 12.69 1.40
N LEU A 525 -17.31 12.82 1.96
CA LEU A 525 -18.53 12.25 1.40
C LEU A 525 -18.79 12.78 -0.02
N LYS A 526 -18.79 14.11 -0.22
CA LYS A 526 -19.03 14.73 -1.53
C LYS A 526 -18.02 14.27 -2.59
N LYS A 527 -16.74 14.20 -2.22
CA LYS A 527 -15.66 13.72 -3.11
C LYS A 527 -15.83 12.24 -3.49
N ALA A 528 -16.24 11.39 -2.55
CA ALA A 528 -16.51 9.99 -2.84
C ALA A 528 -17.71 9.82 -3.79
N ILE A 529 -18.79 10.60 -3.58
CA ILE A 529 -19.96 10.62 -4.45
C ILE A 529 -19.58 11.06 -5.87
N ASP A 530 -18.78 12.12 -6.03
CA ASP A 530 -18.28 12.55 -7.34
C ASP A 530 -17.48 11.45 -8.05
N SER A 531 -16.68 10.68 -7.30
CA SER A 531 -15.91 9.55 -7.85
C SER A 531 -16.82 8.42 -8.34
N ILE A 532 -17.84 8.06 -7.54
CA ILE A 532 -18.79 6.99 -7.87
C ILE A 532 -19.69 7.41 -9.03
N GLU A 533 -20.14 8.67 -9.07
CA GLU A 533 -20.91 9.22 -10.19
C GLU A 533 -20.18 9.04 -11.50
N ASN A 534 -18.91 9.49 -11.54
CA ASN A 534 -18.09 9.38 -12.73
C ASN A 534 -17.91 7.92 -13.15
N ALA A 535 -17.54 7.03 -12.22
CA ALA A 535 -17.36 5.61 -12.49
C ALA A 535 -18.65 4.95 -13.01
N THR A 536 -19.82 5.37 -12.51
CA THR A 536 -21.12 4.85 -12.95
C THR A 536 -21.46 5.33 -14.35
N LEU A 537 -21.31 6.63 -14.63
CA LEU A 537 -21.58 7.22 -15.95
C LEU A 537 -20.66 6.67 -17.04
N THR A 538 -19.46 6.18 -16.69
CA THR A 538 -18.56 5.52 -17.66
C THR A 538 -19.11 4.21 -18.21
N LYS A 539 -19.96 3.51 -17.44
CA LYS A 539 -20.52 2.20 -17.80
C LYS A 539 -21.88 2.28 -18.50
N VAL A 540 -22.46 3.47 -18.59
CA VAL A 540 -23.76 3.71 -19.24
C VAL A 540 -23.52 4.39 -20.57
N GLU A 541 -24.02 3.87 -21.69
CA GLU A 541 -23.78 4.46 -23.02
C GLU A 541 -24.85 5.49 -23.45
N ASN A 542 -26.05 5.42 -22.88
CA ASN A 542 -27.20 6.24 -23.28
C ASN A 542 -27.18 7.63 -22.63
N ASP A 543 -27.12 8.70 -23.43
CA ASP A 543 -27.04 10.10 -22.97
C ASP A 543 -28.27 10.59 -22.18
N SER A 544 -29.47 10.05 -22.45
CA SER A 544 -30.67 10.39 -21.68
C SER A 544 -30.62 9.79 -20.28
N ILE A 545 -30.19 8.53 -20.17
CA ILE A 545 -30.05 7.82 -18.89
C ILE A 545 -28.90 8.41 -18.07
N ARG A 546 -27.81 8.83 -18.71
CA ARG A 546 -26.70 9.56 -18.05
C ARG A 546 -27.18 10.83 -17.35
N LYS A 547 -28.05 11.63 -18.00
CA LYS A 547 -28.61 12.85 -17.40
C LYS A 547 -29.45 12.53 -16.16
N GLU A 548 -30.19 11.43 -16.19
CA GLU A 548 -31.03 11.00 -15.08
C GLU A 548 -30.19 10.46 -13.91
N ILE A 549 -29.15 9.67 -14.19
CA ILE A 549 -28.18 9.19 -13.20
C ILE A 549 -27.44 10.37 -12.55
N SER A 550 -26.97 11.35 -13.33
CA SER A 550 -26.33 12.54 -12.77
C SER A 550 -27.26 13.33 -11.84
N LYS A 551 -28.55 13.45 -12.20
CA LYS A 551 -29.54 14.09 -11.32
C LYS A 551 -29.65 13.37 -9.98
N LYS A 552 -29.64 12.04 -9.99
CA LYS A 552 -29.68 11.22 -8.76
C LYS A 552 -28.41 11.40 -7.92
N PHE A 553 -27.24 11.47 -8.53
CA PHE A 553 -26.00 11.74 -7.80
C PHE A 553 -25.98 13.15 -7.18
N GLU A 554 -26.54 14.17 -7.83
CA GLU A 554 -26.72 15.49 -7.21
C GLU A 554 -27.67 15.46 -6.00
N GLU A 555 -28.73 14.64 -6.05
CA GLU A 555 -29.59 14.41 -4.88
C GLU A 555 -28.83 13.73 -3.72
N ILE A 556 -27.90 12.82 -4.01
CA ILE A 556 -27.00 12.21 -2.99
C ILE A 556 -26.03 13.26 -2.43
N LYS A 557 -25.46 14.13 -3.27
CA LYS A 557 -24.58 15.22 -2.80
C LYS A 557 -25.30 16.20 -1.89
N GLY A 558 -26.61 16.40 -2.09
CA GLY A 558 -27.46 17.20 -1.21
C GLY A 558 -27.46 16.71 0.24
N ILE A 559 -27.21 15.42 0.49
CA ILE A 559 -27.15 14.82 1.84
C ILE A 559 -25.94 15.34 2.62
N ALA A 560 -24.87 15.76 1.95
CA ALA A 560 -23.70 16.38 2.60
C ALA A 560 -24.03 17.69 3.33
N ALA A 561 -25.22 18.27 3.12
CA ALA A 561 -25.72 19.44 3.85
C ALA A 561 -26.47 19.08 5.15
N ASN A 562 -26.84 17.81 5.37
CA ASN A 562 -27.63 17.36 6.51
C ASN A 562 -26.74 16.91 7.68
N VAL A 563 -26.06 17.85 8.35
CA VAL A 563 -25.22 17.54 9.51
C VAL A 563 -26.10 17.42 10.77
N PRO A 564 -26.03 16.32 11.55
CA PRO A 564 -25.08 15.21 11.46
C PRO A 564 -25.39 14.20 10.35
N LEU A 565 -24.35 13.72 9.65
CA LEU A 565 -24.46 12.86 8.46
C LEU A 565 -24.77 11.39 8.81
N ASN A 566 -24.41 10.93 9.99
CA ASN A 566 -24.53 9.53 10.42
C ASN A 566 -25.95 9.10 10.83
N THR A 567 -26.99 9.86 10.46
CA THR A 567 -28.38 9.52 10.79
C THR A 567 -28.88 8.33 9.95
N PRO A 568 -29.81 7.51 10.49
CA PRO A 568 -30.45 6.44 9.74
C PRO A 568 -31.11 6.94 8.44
N GLU A 569 -31.75 8.11 8.50
CA GLU A 569 -32.43 8.73 7.35
C GLU A 569 -31.46 9.09 6.21
N ASN A 570 -30.27 9.60 6.54
CA ASN A 570 -29.24 9.91 5.55
C ASN A 570 -28.65 8.63 4.94
N LYS A 571 -28.38 7.59 5.75
CA LYS A 571 -27.87 6.27 5.28
C LYS A 571 -28.87 5.57 4.36
N GLU A 572 -30.15 5.61 4.71
CA GLU A 572 -31.24 5.07 3.91
C GLU A 572 -31.41 5.86 2.60
N SER A 573 -31.35 7.20 2.66
CA SER A 573 -31.47 8.05 1.46
C SER A 573 -30.32 7.83 0.46
N VAL A 574 -29.07 7.65 0.93
CA VAL A 574 -27.91 7.30 0.07
C VAL A 574 -28.11 5.91 -0.55
N THR A 575 -28.49 4.93 0.26
CA THR A 575 -28.73 3.55 -0.18
C THR A 575 -29.81 3.48 -1.26
N THR A 576 -30.97 4.09 -1.01
CA THR A 576 -32.11 4.07 -1.94
C THR A 576 -31.77 4.72 -3.27
N LYS A 577 -31.04 5.85 -3.28
CA LYS A 577 -30.65 6.53 -4.52
C LYS A 577 -29.62 5.74 -5.32
N LEU A 578 -28.69 5.04 -4.67
CA LEU A 578 -27.76 4.13 -5.36
C LEU A 578 -28.48 2.94 -5.98
N ASP A 579 -29.48 2.38 -5.29
CA ASP A 579 -30.30 1.29 -5.81
C ASP A 579 -31.16 1.78 -7.01
N GLU A 580 -31.69 3.01 -6.98
CA GLU A 580 -32.36 3.65 -8.12
C GLU A 580 -31.40 3.88 -9.31
N ILE A 581 -30.17 4.33 -9.05
CA ILE A 581 -29.13 4.48 -10.08
C ILE A 581 -28.79 3.12 -10.70
N GLN A 582 -28.74 2.06 -9.90
CA GLN A 582 -28.52 0.70 -10.37
C GLN A 582 -29.64 0.24 -11.32
N GLN A 583 -30.90 0.54 -11.00
CA GLN A 583 -32.05 0.24 -11.87
C GLN A 583 -32.02 1.05 -13.18
N LEU A 584 -31.73 2.35 -13.10
CA LEU A 584 -31.58 3.23 -14.28
C LEU A 584 -30.46 2.76 -15.20
N ALA A 585 -29.32 2.37 -14.63
CA ALA A 585 -28.19 1.88 -15.40
C ALA A 585 -28.42 0.47 -15.99
N GLY A 586 -29.20 -0.39 -15.31
CA GLY A 586 -29.64 -1.70 -15.81
C GLY A 586 -30.70 -1.64 -16.93
N SER A 587 -31.57 -0.63 -16.93
CA SER A 587 -32.56 -0.42 -18.01
C SER A 587 -31.94 0.13 -19.31
N GLY A 588 -30.79 0.80 -19.23
CA GLY A 588 -30.04 1.29 -20.40
C GLY A 588 -29.28 0.23 -21.20
N SER A 589 -29.09 -0.96 -20.63
CA SER A 589 -28.39 -2.09 -21.26
C SER A 589 -29.34 -3.08 -21.98
N GLN A 590 -30.66 -2.88 -21.89
CA GLN A 590 -31.67 -3.58 -22.71
C GLN A 590 -32.15 -2.79 -23.95
N GLY A 591 -31.38 -1.79 -24.38
CA GLY A 591 -31.67 -1.02 -25.60
C GLY A 591 -31.14 -1.66 -26.88
N ASN A 592 -31.68 -2.82 -27.29
CA ASN A 592 -31.92 -3.23 -28.68
C ASN A 592 -32.37 -4.70 -28.77
N ALA A 593 -33.46 -5.04 -28.06
CA ALA A 593 -34.34 -6.12 -28.46
C ALA A 593 -35.78 -5.69 -28.15
N VAL A 594 -36.66 -5.79 -29.15
CA VAL A 594 -38.10 -5.45 -29.11
C VAL A 594 -38.46 -3.98 -29.38
N ALA A 595 -38.23 -3.56 -30.63
CA ALA A 595 -39.18 -2.71 -31.36
C ALA A 595 -38.92 -2.80 -32.88
N ASP A 596 -39.15 -3.96 -33.50
CA ASP A 596 -39.56 -3.97 -34.91
C ASP A 596 -40.34 -5.23 -35.30
N ALA A 597 -41.58 -5.32 -34.81
CA ALA A 597 -42.55 -6.30 -35.29
C ALA A 597 -43.51 -5.71 -36.35
N ASN A 598 -43.25 -4.49 -36.87
CA ASN A 598 -44.09 -3.85 -37.88
C ASN A 598 -43.34 -2.80 -38.74
N LYS A 599 -42.17 -3.15 -39.29
CA LYS A 599 -41.60 -2.50 -40.47
C LYS A 599 -41.18 -3.52 -41.53
N PRO A 600 -41.17 -3.13 -42.83
CA PRO A 600 -40.92 -4.04 -43.94
C PRO A 600 -39.49 -4.61 -43.87
N LYS A 601 -39.29 -5.83 -44.39
CA LYS A 601 -37.96 -6.39 -44.67
C LYS A 601 -37.05 -5.32 -45.33
N ALA A 602 -36.09 -4.78 -44.59
CA ALA A 602 -35.04 -3.87 -45.08
C ALA A 602 -33.85 -3.98 -44.12
N ASP A 603 -32.60 -4.26 -44.49
CA ASP A 603 -31.94 -4.40 -45.77
C ASP A 603 -30.75 -5.34 -45.58
N ARG A 604 -30.37 -6.08 -46.64
CA ARG A 604 -29.13 -6.83 -46.74
C ARG A 604 -27.93 -5.86 -46.85
N LYS A 605 -27.63 -5.08 -45.82
CA LYS A 605 -26.57 -4.06 -45.87
C LYS A 605 -25.20 -4.69 -45.68
N SER A 606 -24.32 -4.42 -46.64
CA SER A 606 -22.91 -4.80 -46.56
C SER A 606 -22.19 -4.01 -45.46
N PHE A 607 -21.22 -4.63 -44.78
CA PHE A 607 -20.45 -4.01 -43.69
C PHE A 607 -19.02 -4.57 -43.58
N TYR A 608 -18.13 -3.78 -42.98
CA TYR A 608 -16.82 -4.23 -42.52
C TYR A 608 -16.91 -4.67 -41.06
N SER A 609 -16.31 -5.80 -40.72
CA SER A 609 -16.04 -6.20 -39.34
C SER A 609 -14.58 -6.03 -39.01
N ILE A 610 -14.29 -5.33 -37.91
CA ILE A 610 -12.94 -5.13 -37.36
C ILE A 610 -13.01 -5.41 -35.87
N GLU A 611 -12.35 -6.47 -35.41
CA GLU A 611 -12.39 -6.90 -33.99
C GLU A 611 -13.82 -7.04 -33.43
N GLY A 612 -14.76 -7.49 -34.27
CA GLY A 612 -16.18 -7.64 -33.91
C GLY A 612 -17.03 -6.37 -34.10
N ASN A 613 -16.43 -5.20 -34.29
CA ASN A 613 -17.15 -3.95 -34.57
C ASN A 613 -17.60 -3.88 -36.04
N LYS A 614 -18.84 -3.45 -36.28
CA LYS A 614 -19.43 -3.36 -37.63
C LYS A 614 -19.44 -1.91 -38.13
N PHE A 615 -18.99 -1.70 -39.37
CA PHE A 615 -18.98 -0.39 -40.04
C PHE A 615 -19.66 -0.50 -41.40
N TYR A 616 -20.61 0.37 -41.67
CA TYR A 616 -21.45 0.37 -42.85
C TYR A 616 -20.98 1.38 -43.89
N ASN A 617 -21.57 1.30 -45.08
CA ASN A 617 -21.23 2.19 -46.18
C ASN A 617 -21.42 3.68 -45.80
N GLY A 618 -20.37 4.47 -46.00
CA GLY A 618 -20.30 5.89 -45.63
C GLY A 618 -19.65 6.16 -44.27
N ASP A 619 -19.44 5.14 -43.44
CA ASP A 619 -18.89 5.33 -42.09
C ASP A 619 -17.43 5.80 -42.11
N THR A 620 -17.06 6.52 -41.05
CA THR A 620 -15.67 6.89 -40.76
C THR A 620 -15.16 6.08 -39.57
N ILE A 621 -14.12 5.30 -39.82
CA ILE A 621 -13.47 4.37 -38.90
C ILE A 621 -12.28 5.10 -38.31
N PHE A 622 -12.33 5.38 -37.00
CA PHE A 622 -11.22 5.99 -36.27
C PHE A 622 -10.39 4.88 -35.66
N LEU A 623 -9.12 4.75 -36.07
CA LEU A 623 -8.18 3.76 -35.56
C LEU A 623 -7.05 4.45 -34.79
N PRO A 624 -6.57 3.86 -33.68
CA PRO A 624 -5.37 4.34 -33.04
C PRO A 624 -4.16 4.13 -33.95
N LYS A 625 -3.23 5.09 -33.91
CA LYS A 625 -1.85 4.81 -34.32
C LYS A 625 -1.38 3.61 -33.51
N SER A 626 -0.94 2.56 -34.19
CA SER A 626 -0.67 1.27 -33.58
C SER A 626 0.30 0.46 -34.43
N ASN A 627 1.07 -0.41 -33.76
CA ASN A 627 1.92 -1.42 -34.37
C ASN A 627 1.13 -2.72 -34.66
N LYS A 628 -0.12 -2.80 -34.19
CA LYS A 628 -1.04 -3.92 -34.41
C LYS A 628 -1.55 -3.92 -35.84
N LEU A 629 -1.69 -5.12 -36.38
CA LEU A 629 -2.35 -5.38 -37.65
C LEU A 629 -3.87 -5.46 -37.43
N PHE A 630 -4.63 -4.53 -38.01
CA PHE A 630 -6.09 -4.60 -38.01
C PHE A 630 -6.57 -5.40 -39.22
N THR A 631 -7.33 -6.47 -38.95
CA THR A 631 -7.96 -7.29 -40.00
C THR A 631 -9.38 -6.80 -40.28
N PHE A 632 -9.61 -6.38 -41.51
CA PHE A 632 -10.91 -5.98 -42.03
C PHE A 632 -11.54 -7.19 -42.71
N LYS A 633 -12.77 -7.56 -42.32
CA LYS A 633 -13.56 -8.60 -42.98
C LYS A 633 -14.80 -7.97 -43.63
N ALA A 634 -14.99 -8.18 -44.93
CA ALA A 634 -16.15 -7.63 -45.64
C ALA A 634 -17.30 -8.66 -45.72
N TYR A 635 -18.50 -8.23 -45.33
CA TYR A 635 -19.72 -9.03 -45.35
C TYR A 635 -20.77 -8.41 -46.26
N CYS A 636 -21.45 -9.22 -47.08
CA CYS A 636 -22.49 -8.78 -48.03
C CYS A 636 -23.90 -8.80 -47.44
N ASP A 637 -24.05 -9.43 -46.27
CA ASP A 637 -25.21 -9.38 -45.37
C ASP A 637 -24.81 -9.85 -43.95
N SER A 638 -25.79 -10.13 -43.09
CA SER A 638 -25.58 -10.50 -41.68
C SER A 638 -24.69 -11.73 -41.44
N ILE A 639 -24.49 -12.60 -42.43
CA ILE A 639 -23.76 -13.87 -42.27
C ILE A 639 -22.76 -14.18 -43.40
N ARG A 640 -22.94 -13.63 -44.61
CA ARG A 640 -22.13 -14.00 -45.78
C ARG A 640 -20.92 -13.07 -45.99
N LEU A 641 -19.74 -13.68 -46.09
CA LEU A 641 -18.48 -13.01 -46.46
C LEU A 641 -18.44 -12.74 -47.97
N PHE A 642 -17.71 -11.69 -48.34
CA PHE A 642 -17.35 -11.41 -49.73
C PHE A 642 -16.55 -12.58 -50.35
N SER A 643 -16.70 -12.85 -51.66
CA SER A 643 -16.17 -14.04 -52.34
C SER A 643 -14.77 -13.82 -52.95
N LYS A 644 -14.21 -14.87 -53.58
CA LYS A 644 -12.84 -14.92 -54.12
C LYS A 644 -12.44 -13.78 -55.07
N ASN A 645 -13.43 -13.16 -55.72
CA ASN A 645 -13.24 -12.19 -56.79
C ASN A 645 -13.37 -10.72 -56.34
N SER A 646 -13.39 -10.47 -55.03
CA SER A 646 -13.61 -9.12 -54.50
C SER A 646 -12.35 -8.26 -54.62
N VAL A 647 -12.51 -7.01 -55.06
CA VAL A 647 -11.40 -6.05 -55.24
C VAL A 647 -11.37 -5.10 -54.05
N TRP A 648 -10.22 -4.99 -53.39
CA TRP A 648 -9.97 -4.05 -52.30
C TRP A 648 -9.14 -2.87 -52.79
N ASN A 649 -9.64 -1.65 -52.59
CA ASN A 649 -8.91 -0.41 -52.85
C ASN A 649 -8.55 0.27 -51.53
N GLY A 650 -7.30 0.75 -51.42
CA GLY A 650 -6.81 1.51 -50.26
C GLY A 650 -6.24 0.67 -49.11
N LEU A 651 -6.12 -0.66 -49.26
CA LEU A 651 -5.54 -1.60 -48.28
C LEU A 651 -4.66 -2.67 -48.97
N THR A 652 -3.73 -3.29 -48.24
CA THR A 652 -2.95 -4.43 -48.73
C THR A 652 -3.72 -5.73 -48.48
N ALA A 653 -4.17 -6.41 -49.55
CA ALA A 653 -4.92 -7.66 -49.45
C ALA A 653 -3.98 -8.88 -49.34
N ARG A 654 -4.34 -9.87 -48.49
CA ARG A 654 -3.66 -11.19 -48.41
C ARG A 654 -4.57 -12.37 -48.76
N ASP A 655 -5.89 -12.18 -48.79
CA ASP A 655 -6.87 -13.10 -49.36
C ASP A 655 -8.08 -12.31 -49.91
N SER A 656 -9.13 -13.02 -50.32
CA SER A 656 -10.25 -12.45 -51.07
C SER A 656 -11.40 -11.86 -50.25
N ALA A 657 -11.49 -12.19 -48.96
CA ALA A 657 -12.56 -11.74 -48.05
C ALA A 657 -12.04 -10.84 -46.92
N THR A 658 -10.71 -10.79 -46.75
CA THR A 658 -10.05 -10.04 -45.69
C THR A 658 -8.94 -9.15 -46.22
N ALA A 659 -8.81 -7.98 -45.63
CA ALA A 659 -7.71 -7.07 -45.87
C ALA A 659 -7.05 -6.69 -44.55
N THR A 660 -5.77 -6.35 -44.61
CA THR A 660 -5.02 -5.95 -43.41
C THR A 660 -4.58 -4.50 -43.51
N PHE A 661 -4.65 -3.79 -42.40
CA PHE A 661 -4.23 -2.41 -42.27
C PHE A 661 -3.24 -2.27 -41.11
N VAL A 662 -2.11 -1.62 -41.36
CA VAL A 662 -1.13 -1.26 -40.32
C VAL A 662 -1.18 0.26 -40.15
N PRO A 663 -1.63 0.78 -39.00
CA PRO A 663 -1.71 2.23 -38.75
C PRO A 663 -0.35 2.93 -38.49
N SER A 664 0.79 2.28 -38.79
CA SER A 664 2.09 2.64 -38.23
C SER A 664 2.82 3.81 -38.90
N THR A 665 2.39 4.31 -40.07
CA THR A 665 3.29 5.15 -40.89
C THR A 665 2.98 6.65 -40.98
N VAL A 666 1.75 7.16 -40.91
CA VAL A 666 1.48 8.63 -40.75
C VAL A 666 0.06 8.88 -40.24
N SER A 667 -0.15 9.85 -39.33
CA SER A 667 -1.48 10.41 -39.02
C SER A 667 -2.15 10.86 -40.33
N THR A 668 -3.37 10.40 -40.58
CA THR A 668 -4.11 10.81 -41.78
C THR A 668 -4.81 12.16 -41.58
N SER A 669 -5.22 12.82 -42.65
CA SER A 669 -6.17 13.95 -42.55
C SER A 669 -7.46 13.51 -41.85
N ILE A 670 -8.18 14.45 -41.21
CA ILE A 670 -9.52 14.19 -40.65
C ILE A 670 -10.54 13.73 -41.73
N ARG A 671 -10.23 13.98 -43.01
CA ARG A 671 -11.01 13.48 -44.15
C ARG A 671 -10.85 11.97 -44.38
N GLY A 672 -9.83 11.35 -43.79
CA GLY A 672 -9.51 9.93 -43.84
C GLY A 672 -9.05 9.42 -45.22
N SER A 673 -8.46 8.23 -45.24
CA SER A 673 -8.19 7.48 -46.46
C SER A 673 -9.42 6.68 -46.86
N ARG A 674 -9.85 6.77 -48.11
CA ARG A 674 -10.99 5.98 -48.60
C ARG A 674 -10.57 4.53 -48.78
N ILE A 675 -11.31 3.63 -48.13
CA ILE A 675 -11.24 2.20 -48.40
C ILE A 675 -12.52 1.78 -49.11
N SER A 676 -12.40 0.92 -50.11
CA SER A 676 -13.57 0.36 -50.77
C SER A 676 -13.38 -1.09 -51.15
N THR A 677 -14.45 -1.88 -51.02
CA THR A 677 -14.48 -3.26 -51.49
C THR A 677 -15.64 -3.43 -52.45
N ILE A 678 -15.33 -3.96 -53.64
CA ILE A 678 -16.33 -4.26 -54.67
C ILE A 678 -16.57 -5.77 -54.66
N TYR A 679 -17.82 -6.16 -54.44
CA TYR A 679 -18.30 -7.53 -54.58
C TYR A 679 -19.00 -7.70 -55.93
N ASN A 680 -18.45 -8.56 -56.77
CA ASN A 680 -19.04 -8.93 -58.05
C ASN A 680 -19.38 -10.42 -58.06
N ASP A 681 -20.67 -10.72 -58.13
CA ASP A 681 -21.21 -12.04 -58.44
C ASP A 681 -22.29 -11.92 -59.54
N SER A 682 -22.58 -13.04 -60.17
CA SER A 682 -23.60 -13.28 -61.20
C SER A 682 -25.01 -12.75 -60.86
N LEU A 683 -25.30 -12.42 -59.59
CA LEU A 683 -26.60 -11.94 -59.12
C LEU A 683 -26.57 -10.57 -58.39
N ARG A 684 -25.41 -10.01 -58.05
CA ARG A 684 -25.32 -8.76 -57.26
C ARG A 684 -23.99 -8.03 -57.47
N HIS A 685 -24.07 -6.72 -57.65
CA HIS A 685 -22.95 -5.78 -57.57
C HIS A 685 -23.14 -4.91 -56.34
N ASP A 686 -22.22 -4.97 -55.37
CA ASP A 686 -22.27 -4.12 -54.19
C ASP A 686 -20.90 -3.49 -53.92
N THR A 687 -20.90 -2.22 -53.53
CA THR A 687 -19.68 -1.46 -53.21
C THR A 687 -19.78 -0.92 -51.80
N LEU A 688 -18.92 -1.43 -50.93
CA LEU A 688 -18.79 -0.94 -49.56
C LEU A 688 -17.66 0.08 -49.51
N ILE A 689 -17.94 1.29 -49.02
CA ILE A 689 -16.97 2.39 -48.93
C ILE A 689 -16.97 2.94 -47.50
N CYS A 690 -15.80 2.99 -46.88
CA CYS A 690 -15.60 3.68 -45.61
C CYS A 690 -14.39 4.62 -45.69
N LYS A 691 -14.29 5.53 -44.72
CA LYS A 691 -13.10 6.37 -44.52
C LYS A 691 -12.35 5.86 -43.30
N VAL A 692 -11.03 5.75 -43.38
CA VAL A 692 -10.19 5.39 -42.23
C VAL A 692 -9.41 6.62 -41.79
N VAL A 693 -9.52 6.99 -40.52
CA VAL A 693 -8.76 8.08 -39.89
C VAL A 693 -7.87 7.46 -38.82
N VAL A 694 -6.55 7.58 -38.99
CA VAL A 694 -5.56 7.20 -37.97
C VAL A 694 -5.38 8.37 -37.01
N VAL A 695 -5.62 8.13 -35.72
CA VAL A 695 -5.54 9.15 -34.66
C VAL A 695 -4.32 8.87 -33.77
N ASP A 696 -3.49 9.89 -33.59
CA ASP A 696 -2.34 9.92 -32.68
C ASP A 696 -2.67 10.80 -31.47
N VAL A 697 -2.29 10.35 -30.28
CA VAL A 697 -2.50 11.07 -29.02
C VAL A 697 -1.12 11.32 -28.42
N LYS A 698 -0.81 12.57 -28.07
CA LYS A 698 0.49 12.94 -27.50
C LYS A 698 0.29 13.64 -26.16
N PHE A 699 0.92 13.12 -25.12
CA PHE A 699 0.97 13.76 -23.81
C PHE A 699 2.12 14.77 -23.76
N SER A 700 1.99 15.82 -22.94
CA SER A 700 3.06 16.80 -22.69
C SER A 700 4.14 16.29 -21.75
N GLU A 701 3.94 15.12 -21.15
CA GLU A 701 4.98 14.43 -20.41
C GLU A 701 6.04 13.94 -21.39
N ASP A 702 7.31 14.10 -21.01
CA ASP A 702 8.42 13.86 -21.93
C ASP A 702 8.51 12.35 -22.26
N PRO A 703 8.33 11.93 -23.52
CA PRO A 703 8.60 10.55 -23.92
C PRO A 703 10.10 10.22 -23.82
N ASN A 704 10.94 11.25 -23.68
CA ASN A 704 12.39 11.14 -23.59
C ASN A 704 12.86 10.97 -22.14
N GLN A 705 12.60 9.81 -21.57
CA GLN A 705 13.60 9.20 -20.69
C GLN A 705 14.69 8.59 -21.58
N LEU A 706 15.38 9.43 -22.33
CA LEU A 706 16.45 8.96 -23.20
C LEU A 706 17.55 8.42 -22.28
N TRP A 707 18.02 7.21 -22.59
CA TRP A 707 19.22 6.53 -22.08
C TRP A 707 19.07 5.71 -20.78
N GLY A 708 19.22 4.39 -20.92
CA GLY A 708 19.58 3.46 -19.84
C GLY A 708 18.53 2.41 -19.46
N PHE A 709 17.25 2.65 -19.74
CA PHE A 709 16.16 1.90 -19.08
C PHE A 709 14.98 1.64 -20.02
N ASP A 710 14.73 0.37 -20.33
CA ASP A 710 13.48 -0.02 -20.99
C ASP A 710 12.37 -0.13 -19.91
N GLU A 711 11.76 1.01 -19.59
CA GLU A 711 10.66 1.12 -18.61
C GLU A 711 9.33 0.55 -19.17
N ASN A 712 9.34 -0.06 -20.36
CA ASN A 712 8.17 -0.66 -20.99
C ASN A 712 7.91 -2.10 -20.53
N GLU A 713 8.88 -2.76 -19.90
CA GLU A 713 8.74 -4.08 -19.27
C GLU A 713 8.79 -3.97 -17.74
N GLY A 714 7.64 -4.07 -17.07
CA GLY A 714 7.56 -4.09 -15.59
C GLY A 714 8.32 -5.26 -14.94
N SER A 715 8.72 -6.27 -15.72
CA SER A 715 9.57 -7.40 -15.29
C SER A 715 11.07 -7.06 -15.20
N LYS A 716 11.48 -5.86 -15.63
CA LYS A 716 12.89 -5.40 -15.60
C LYS A 716 13.12 -4.22 -14.65
N GLU A 717 12.09 -3.73 -13.97
CA GLU A 717 12.23 -2.70 -12.92
C GLU A 717 13.11 -3.17 -11.73
N ASP A 718 13.22 -4.49 -11.52
CA ASP A 718 14.05 -5.08 -10.46
C ASP A 718 15.53 -5.24 -10.82
N MET A 719 15.93 -4.98 -12.08
CA MET A 719 17.32 -5.08 -12.54
C MET A 719 18.19 -3.86 -12.20
N TYR A 720 17.64 -2.88 -11.48
CA TYR A 720 18.36 -1.67 -11.07
C TYR A 720 19.12 -1.92 -9.77
N VAL A 721 20.12 -2.78 -9.89
CA VAL A 721 21.03 -3.16 -8.81
C VAL A 721 22.22 -2.19 -8.84
N PRO A 722 22.41 -1.36 -7.81
CA PRO A 722 23.56 -0.47 -7.74
C PRO A 722 24.87 -1.25 -7.78
N ALA A 723 25.90 -0.72 -8.43
CA ALA A 723 27.19 -1.41 -8.64
C ALA A 723 27.83 -1.99 -7.36
N TYR A 724 27.55 -1.45 -6.17
CA TYR A 724 28.04 -1.97 -4.89
C TYR A 724 27.43 -3.32 -4.47
N LYS A 725 26.37 -3.80 -5.13
CA LYS A 725 25.79 -5.13 -4.94
C LYS A 725 26.37 -6.21 -5.86
N LEU A 726 27.32 -5.86 -6.75
CA LEU A 726 28.04 -6.81 -7.58
C LEU A 726 29.35 -7.23 -6.90
N SER A 727 29.29 -8.25 -6.04
CA SER A 727 30.51 -8.89 -5.54
C SER A 727 31.16 -9.72 -6.65
N SER A 728 32.44 -9.49 -6.89
CA SER A 728 33.26 -10.18 -7.88
C SER A 728 33.31 -11.69 -7.65
N SER A 729 32.70 -12.48 -8.55
CA SER A 729 33.39 -13.51 -9.34
C SER A 729 32.41 -14.49 -10.00
N SER A 730 32.62 -14.72 -11.29
CA SER A 730 31.95 -15.70 -12.18
C SER A 730 30.54 -15.38 -12.68
N LEU A 731 30.42 -14.35 -13.53
CA LEU A 731 29.49 -14.43 -14.65
C LEU A 731 30.29 -14.36 -15.95
N SER A 732 30.19 -15.45 -16.70
CA SER A 732 30.50 -15.49 -18.12
C SER A 732 29.80 -14.32 -18.80
N THR A 733 30.59 -13.55 -19.53
CA THR A 733 30.20 -12.53 -20.49
C THR A 733 29.14 -13.06 -21.46
N THR A 734 27.87 -12.91 -21.10
CA THR A 734 26.85 -12.55 -22.07
C THR A 734 26.36 -11.19 -21.64
N PHE A 735 26.97 -10.14 -22.20
CA PHE A 735 26.44 -8.80 -22.07
C PHE A 735 24.98 -8.84 -22.51
N VAL A 736 24.04 -8.73 -21.57
CA VAL A 736 22.74 -8.19 -21.94
C VAL A 736 23.09 -6.81 -22.48
N SER A 737 22.98 -6.63 -23.78
CA SER A 737 23.16 -5.34 -24.40
C SER A 737 22.13 -4.41 -23.77
N TYR A 738 22.54 -3.65 -22.76
CA TYR A 738 21.81 -2.48 -22.35
C TYR A 738 21.72 -1.64 -23.61
N ASN A 739 20.50 -1.36 -24.05
CA ASN A 739 20.32 -0.64 -25.29
C ASN A 739 20.83 0.79 -25.04
N THR A 740 22.09 1.03 -25.38
CA THR A 740 22.73 2.34 -25.37
C THR A 740 22.23 3.19 -26.54
N VAL A 741 21.35 2.64 -27.38
CA VAL A 741 20.63 3.41 -28.39
C VAL A 741 19.37 3.97 -27.73
N PRO A 742 19.20 5.30 -27.66
CA PRO A 742 17.97 5.89 -27.16
C PRO A 742 16.75 5.34 -27.90
N ALA A 743 15.87 4.64 -27.19
CA ALA A 743 14.55 4.25 -27.68
C ALA A 743 13.49 5.19 -27.04
N PRO A 744 12.44 5.60 -27.77
CA PRO A 744 11.33 6.34 -27.17
C PRO A 744 10.68 5.49 -26.07
N GLY A 745 10.74 5.94 -24.81
CA GLY A 745 10.11 5.26 -23.68
C GLY A 745 8.60 5.55 -23.60
N ILE A 746 7.86 4.73 -22.86
CA ILE A 746 6.49 5.04 -22.47
C ILE A 746 6.53 6.25 -21.50
N PRO A 747 5.72 7.31 -21.72
CA PRO A 747 5.71 8.47 -20.84
C PRO A 747 5.18 8.11 -19.44
N TRP A 748 5.77 8.71 -18.42
CA TRP A 748 5.38 8.55 -17.01
C TRP A 748 4.89 9.85 -16.39
N LYS A 749 3.96 9.73 -15.43
CA LYS A 749 3.44 10.80 -14.60
C LYS A 749 3.43 10.40 -13.13
N SER A 750 4.09 11.20 -12.28
CA SER A 750 3.88 11.15 -10.84
C SER A 750 2.59 11.89 -10.47
N VAL A 751 1.85 11.34 -9.51
CA VAL A 751 0.70 12.03 -8.90
C VAL A 751 0.79 11.97 -7.37
N GLU A 752 0.47 13.08 -6.71
CA GLU A 752 0.41 13.12 -5.25
C GLU A 752 -0.78 12.28 -4.73
N ASP A 753 -0.56 11.50 -3.66
CA ASP A 753 -1.56 10.59 -3.07
C ASP A 753 -2.61 11.27 -2.16
N ASN A 754 -2.64 12.60 -2.13
CA ASN A 754 -3.53 13.39 -1.29
C ASN A 754 -4.90 13.71 -1.93
N GLY A 755 -5.18 13.16 -3.12
CA GLY A 755 -6.42 13.40 -3.88
C GLY A 755 -6.43 14.69 -4.70
N ASN A 756 -5.34 15.47 -4.71
CA ASN A 756 -5.20 16.64 -5.57
C ASN A 756 -5.01 16.23 -7.03
N TYR A 757 -5.44 17.12 -7.91
CA TYR A 757 -5.36 16.92 -9.35
C TYR A 757 -4.05 17.46 -9.91
N ASP A 758 -3.25 16.54 -10.43
CA ASP A 758 -2.08 16.85 -11.24
C ASP A 758 -2.46 17.01 -12.70
N LYS A 759 -1.90 18.03 -13.34
CA LYS A 759 -2.21 18.40 -14.72
C LYS A 759 -1.25 17.74 -15.70
N VAL A 760 -1.82 17.28 -16.82
CA VAL A 760 -1.11 16.79 -18.01
C VAL A 760 -1.76 17.40 -19.24
N ASN A 761 -1.00 17.98 -20.16
CA ASN A 761 -1.56 18.46 -21.43
C ASN A 761 -1.56 17.32 -22.46
N VAL A 762 -2.59 17.27 -23.28
CA VAL A 762 -2.76 16.28 -24.34
C VAL A 762 -3.06 16.97 -25.66
N GLN A 763 -2.40 16.52 -26.71
CA GLN A 763 -2.61 16.97 -28.07
C GLN A 763 -3.01 15.78 -28.95
N ILE A 764 -4.03 15.98 -29.79
CA ILE A 764 -4.65 14.91 -30.58
C ILE A 764 -4.43 15.23 -32.06
N PHE A 765 -4.07 14.25 -32.86
CA PHE A 765 -3.83 14.43 -34.29
C PHE A 765 -4.62 13.39 -35.09
N PRO A 766 -5.29 13.76 -36.19
CA PRO A 766 -5.45 15.13 -36.69
C PRO A 766 -6.44 15.96 -35.81
N PRO A 767 -6.36 17.30 -35.83
CA PRO A 767 -7.39 18.16 -35.22
C PRO A 767 -8.79 17.83 -35.73
N GLY A 768 -9.78 17.80 -34.85
CA GLY A 768 -11.16 17.36 -35.11
C GLY A 768 -11.45 15.92 -34.69
N ALA A 769 -10.42 15.12 -34.38
CA ALA A 769 -10.57 13.75 -33.91
C ALA A 769 -10.84 13.65 -32.39
N GLU A 770 -10.71 14.74 -31.62
CA GLU A 770 -10.83 14.75 -30.16
C GLU A 770 -12.15 14.17 -29.64
N LYS A 771 -13.26 14.39 -30.35
CA LYS A 771 -14.59 13.84 -29.98
C LYS A 771 -14.67 12.31 -30.07
N LYS A 772 -13.66 11.67 -30.66
CA LYS A 772 -13.55 10.21 -30.80
C LYS A 772 -12.50 9.63 -29.85
N VAL A 773 -11.84 10.45 -29.04
CA VAL A 773 -10.88 10.00 -28.03
C VAL A 773 -11.56 9.89 -26.67
N PHE A 774 -11.22 8.85 -25.91
CA PHE A 774 -11.69 8.63 -24.55
C PHE A 774 -10.54 8.10 -23.69
N PHE A 775 -10.20 8.78 -22.59
CA PHE A 775 -9.16 8.34 -21.66
C PHE A 775 -9.74 7.39 -20.61
N ARG A 776 -9.18 6.19 -20.51
CA ARG A 776 -9.53 5.17 -19.52
C ARG A 776 -8.35 4.89 -18.60
N LEU A 777 -8.60 4.78 -17.30
CA LEU A 777 -7.61 4.29 -16.33
C LEU A 777 -7.81 2.80 -16.06
N LYS A 778 -6.73 2.03 -16.03
CA LYS A 778 -6.79 0.59 -15.72
C LYS A 778 -7.30 0.34 -14.29
N ASP A 779 -6.74 1.05 -13.32
CA ASP A 779 -7.31 1.21 -11.99
C ASP A 779 -8.12 2.50 -11.94
N SER A 780 -9.44 2.38 -12.08
CA SER A 780 -10.39 3.50 -11.95
C SER A 780 -11.00 3.61 -10.55
N ILE A 781 -10.57 2.78 -9.59
CA ILE A 781 -11.04 2.80 -8.21
C ILE A 781 -10.23 3.82 -7.41
N ASN A 782 -8.91 3.81 -7.60
CA ASN A 782 -7.98 4.66 -6.85
C ASN A 782 -7.55 5.92 -7.60
N TYR A 783 -7.67 5.91 -8.94
CA TYR A 783 -7.30 7.03 -9.80
C TYR A 783 -8.51 7.57 -10.58
N ASN A 784 -8.51 8.87 -10.81
CA ASN A 784 -9.49 9.54 -11.67
C ASN A 784 -8.79 10.42 -12.70
N VAL A 785 -9.41 10.59 -13.88
CA VAL A 785 -8.95 11.49 -14.94
C VAL A 785 -10.11 12.35 -15.44
N ARG A 786 -9.90 13.66 -15.60
CA ARG A 786 -10.91 14.57 -16.15
C ARG A 786 -10.32 15.65 -17.08
N PRO A 787 -10.99 16.03 -18.18
CA PRO A 787 -12.13 15.31 -18.73
C PRO A 787 -11.67 14.00 -19.37
N GLN A 788 -12.43 12.92 -19.20
CA GLN A 788 -12.15 11.65 -19.90
C GLN A 788 -12.37 11.78 -21.41
N ARG A 789 -13.26 12.68 -21.85
CA ARG A 789 -13.47 13.01 -23.26
C ARG A 789 -12.93 14.42 -23.53
N PRO A 790 -11.87 14.57 -24.32
CA PRO A 790 -11.36 15.89 -24.67
C PRO A 790 -12.41 16.64 -25.48
N THR A 791 -12.67 17.88 -25.09
CA THR A 791 -13.61 18.79 -25.77
C THR A 791 -12.91 19.78 -26.68
N THR A 792 -11.63 20.01 -26.42
CA THR A 792 -10.76 20.89 -27.21
C THR A 792 -9.48 20.15 -27.58
N ASN A 793 -8.69 20.74 -28.48
CA ASN A 793 -7.38 20.23 -28.84
C ASN A 793 -6.44 21.43 -29.10
N PRO A 794 -5.40 21.63 -28.28
CA PRO A 794 -4.99 20.79 -27.13
C PRO A 794 -5.99 20.81 -25.96
N GLN A 795 -5.87 19.83 -25.06
CA GLN A 795 -6.68 19.67 -23.84
C GLN A 795 -5.76 19.49 -22.64
N THR A 796 -6.02 20.19 -21.54
CA THR A 796 -5.45 19.80 -20.24
C THR A 796 -6.34 18.74 -19.59
N ILE A 797 -5.76 17.61 -19.22
CA ILE A 797 -6.37 16.60 -18.36
C ILE A 797 -5.80 16.71 -16.95
N GLU A 798 -6.63 16.38 -15.97
CA GLU A 798 -6.35 16.41 -14.55
C GLU A 798 -6.47 14.99 -14.00
N ILE A 799 -5.44 14.51 -13.31
CA ILE A 799 -5.33 13.15 -12.78
C ILE A 799 -5.13 13.24 -11.28
N ASN A 800 -5.89 12.47 -10.49
CA ASN A 800 -5.66 12.38 -9.05
C ASN A 800 -5.53 10.93 -8.58
N ASN A 801 -5.04 10.79 -7.35
CA ASN A 801 -4.81 9.51 -6.67
C ASN A 801 -5.26 9.59 -5.21
N THR A 802 -5.79 8.49 -4.67
CA THR A 802 -6.26 8.39 -3.28
C THR A 802 -5.54 7.32 -2.45
N VAL A 803 -4.55 6.61 -3.01
CA VAL A 803 -3.82 5.52 -2.33
C VAL A 803 -2.32 5.59 -2.63
N ASN A 804 -1.48 5.38 -1.61
CA ASN A 804 -0.03 5.39 -1.75
C ASN A 804 0.49 4.13 -2.47
N THR A 805 1.52 4.29 -3.32
CA THR A 805 2.34 3.24 -3.98
C THR A 805 1.75 2.41 -5.11
N ASN A 806 0.47 2.57 -5.47
CA ASN A 806 -0.10 1.88 -6.62
C ASN A 806 0.38 2.50 -7.95
N PHE A 807 0.30 1.71 -9.02
CA PHE A 807 0.57 2.11 -10.39
C PHE A 807 -0.67 1.85 -11.24
N THR A 808 -0.92 2.72 -12.22
CA THR A 808 -2.01 2.56 -13.20
C THR A 808 -1.57 3.03 -14.58
N GLU A 809 -2.32 2.64 -15.60
CA GLU A 809 -2.10 3.02 -16.99
C GLU A 809 -3.31 3.85 -17.46
N LEU A 810 -3.03 5.03 -18.03
CA LEU A 810 -4.02 5.81 -18.77
C LEU A 810 -3.94 5.42 -20.25
N ILE A 811 -4.99 4.75 -20.72
CA ILE A 811 -5.10 4.18 -22.06
C ILE A 811 -6.10 5.02 -22.86
N PRO A 812 -5.67 5.73 -23.92
CA PRO A 812 -6.57 6.37 -24.86
C PRO A 812 -7.34 5.32 -25.67
N ARG A 813 -8.66 5.39 -25.70
CA ARG A 813 -9.52 4.70 -26.65
C ARG A 813 -9.87 5.64 -27.80
N ILE A 814 -9.82 5.13 -29.02
CA ILE A 814 -10.08 5.86 -30.25
C ILE A 814 -11.24 5.17 -30.96
N GLY A 815 -12.40 5.80 -30.96
CA GLY A 815 -13.65 5.17 -31.38
C GLY A 815 -13.93 3.93 -30.50
N ASN A 816 -13.97 2.76 -31.14
CA ASN A 816 -14.23 1.49 -30.45
C ASN A 816 -12.95 0.77 -30.01
N PHE A 817 -11.78 1.26 -30.42
CA PHE A 817 -10.50 0.54 -30.30
C PHE A 817 -9.64 1.13 -29.18
N GLU A 818 -8.93 0.26 -28.46
CA GLU A 818 -7.93 0.70 -27.47
C GLU A 818 -6.60 1.00 -28.16
N ASN A 819 -5.94 2.08 -27.76
CA ASN A 819 -4.59 2.38 -28.23
C ASN A 819 -3.56 1.58 -27.42
N ASP A 820 -2.99 0.57 -28.06
CA ASP A 820 -2.00 -0.34 -27.47
C ASP A 820 -0.56 0.19 -27.54
N THR A 821 -0.27 1.18 -28.39
CA THR A 821 1.09 1.71 -28.55
C THR A 821 1.40 2.94 -27.72
N LEU A 822 0.40 3.57 -27.11
CA LEU A 822 0.60 4.80 -26.36
C LEU A 822 -0.25 4.82 -25.11
N GLN A 823 0.42 4.67 -23.97
CA GLN A 823 -0.17 4.70 -22.64
C GLN A 823 0.62 5.72 -21.82
N LEU A 824 -0.04 6.49 -20.96
CA LEU A 824 0.66 7.27 -19.93
C LEU A 824 0.66 6.43 -18.65
N LYS A 825 1.84 6.02 -18.20
CA LYS A 825 1.97 5.32 -16.92
C LYS A 825 1.90 6.32 -15.78
N ILE A 826 1.15 5.99 -14.74
CA ILE A 826 0.91 6.87 -13.60
C ILE A 826 1.29 6.14 -12.32
N LYS A 827 2.04 6.81 -11.45
CA LYS A 827 2.38 6.27 -10.12
C LYS A 827 2.07 7.29 -9.03
N GLY A 828 1.43 6.79 -7.98
CA GLY A 828 1.15 7.56 -6.78
C GLY A 828 2.36 7.66 -5.87
N TYR A 829 2.67 8.86 -5.39
CA TYR A 829 3.70 9.08 -4.36
C TYR A 829 3.18 9.96 -3.24
N THR A 830 3.69 9.71 -2.03
CA THR A 830 3.49 10.60 -0.89
C THR A 830 4.39 11.80 -1.03
N LYS A 831 3.87 12.98 -0.68
CA LYS A 831 4.67 14.20 -0.72
C LYS A 831 5.79 14.20 0.30
N VAL A 832 7.01 14.49 -0.16
CA VAL A 832 8.20 14.60 0.68
C VAL A 832 8.57 16.08 0.84
N ILE A 833 8.66 16.54 2.10
CA ILE A 833 9.06 17.92 2.42
C ILE A 833 10.50 17.92 2.95
N LYS A 834 11.39 18.73 2.36
CA LYS A 834 12.79 18.87 2.78
C LYS A 834 13.13 20.34 2.99
N LYS A 835 13.89 20.66 4.05
CA LYS A 835 14.26 22.05 4.37
C LYS A 835 15.73 22.31 4.07
N VAL A 836 16.06 23.44 3.46
CA VAL A 836 17.45 23.84 3.14
C VAL A 836 17.72 25.30 3.47
N ALA A 837 18.86 25.58 4.10
CA ALA A 837 19.41 26.91 4.27
C ALA A 837 20.53 27.16 3.24
N ILE A 838 20.48 28.32 2.60
CA ILE A 838 21.54 28.82 1.72
C ILE A 838 22.39 29.82 2.53
N ILE A 839 23.65 29.47 2.76
CA ILE A 839 24.55 30.21 3.63
C ILE A 839 25.71 30.76 2.81
N THR A 840 25.79 32.08 2.70
CA THR A 840 26.88 32.77 2.01
C THR A 840 28.05 32.95 2.98
N ILE A 841 29.24 32.48 2.58
CA ILE A 841 30.45 32.55 3.40
C ILE A 841 31.41 33.59 2.82
N ASN A 842 31.71 34.61 3.60
CA ASN A 842 32.81 35.53 3.34
C ASN A 842 34.03 35.06 4.13
N GLU A 843 35.21 35.20 3.54
CA GLU A 843 36.47 35.03 4.26
C GLU A 843 36.87 36.35 4.94
N SER A 844 37.33 36.25 6.19
CA SER A 844 37.73 37.39 7.01
C SER A 844 39.23 37.52 7.05
N ASN A 845 39.75 38.65 6.54
CA ASN A 845 41.15 39.04 6.57
C ASN A 845 41.23 40.38 7.29
N ASP A 846 41.19 40.38 8.63
CA ASP A 846 40.95 41.60 9.43
C ASP A 846 42.11 42.02 10.34
N ASP A 847 43.33 41.52 10.05
CA ASP A 847 44.56 41.86 10.76
C ASP A 847 44.73 43.37 10.95
N VAL A 848 45.28 43.81 12.08
CA VAL A 848 45.44 45.22 12.40
C VAL A 848 46.91 45.60 12.38
N GLN A 849 47.28 46.55 11.50
CA GLN A 849 48.61 47.14 11.47
C GLN A 849 48.81 48.03 12.71
N LEU A 850 49.74 47.66 13.60
CA LEU A 850 50.06 48.42 14.80
C LEU A 850 51.16 49.47 14.57
N VAL A 851 52.09 49.17 13.65
CA VAL A 851 53.27 49.99 13.36
C VAL A 851 53.33 50.30 11.86
N ARG A 852 53.77 51.51 11.48
CA ARG A 852 53.88 51.88 10.06
C ARG A 852 54.94 51.02 9.35
N ILE A 853 54.65 50.59 8.13
CA ILE A 853 55.59 49.86 7.27
C ILE A 853 56.85 50.71 7.08
N ASN A 854 58.01 50.07 7.17
CA ASN A 854 59.37 50.63 7.13
C ASN A 854 59.82 51.44 8.36
N ASP A 855 59.07 51.46 9.46
CA ASP A 855 59.57 52.03 10.72
C ASP A 855 60.78 51.22 11.23
N THR A 856 61.89 51.89 11.55
CA THR A 856 63.17 51.30 11.97
C THR A 856 63.49 51.51 13.46
N THR A 857 62.56 52.09 14.22
CA THR A 857 62.78 52.43 15.64
C THR A 857 62.41 51.30 16.60
N LEU A 858 62.23 50.09 16.07
CA LEU A 858 61.60 48.96 16.78
C LEU A 858 62.62 48.11 17.54
N PHE A 859 62.13 47.29 18.46
CA PHE A 859 62.88 46.14 18.97
C PHE A 859 62.46 44.91 18.17
N ASP A 860 63.32 43.89 18.11
CA ASP A 860 63.08 42.62 17.39
C ASP A 860 62.00 41.71 18.04
N THR A 861 61.23 42.29 18.97
CA THR A 861 60.09 41.69 19.67
C THR A 861 58.89 42.64 19.70
N THR A 862 58.99 43.84 19.11
CA THR A 862 57.89 44.79 19.03
C THR A 862 56.80 44.22 18.13
N ALA A 863 55.57 44.09 18.65
CA ALA A 863 54.40 43.69 17.87
C ALA A 863 54.09 44.77 16.81
N ILE A 864 54.16 44.38 15.53
CA ILE A 864 53.92 45.26 14.37
C ILE A 864 52.56 45.00 13.73
N ILE A 865 52.02 43.78 13.83
CA ILE A 865 50.68 43.41 13.38
C ILE A 865 50.05 42.50 14.44
N THR A 866 48.77 42.75 14.75
CA THR A 866 47.94 41.86 15.58
C THR A 866 46.79 41.31 14.76
N TRP A 867 46.18 40.22 15.23
CA TRP A 867 44.93 39.70 14.70
C TRP A 867 43.78 40.70 14.85
N GLY A 868 42.76 40.60 13.98
CA GLY A 868 41.51 41.36 14.08
C GLY A 868 40.40 40.61 14.83
N ASN A 869 39.14 40.97 14.63
CA ASN A 869 38.02 40.31 15.31
C ASN A 869 37.99 38.78 15.13
N ASN A 870 38.61 38.24 14.07
CA ASN A 870 38.71 36.80 13.82
C ASN A 870 39.70 36.07 14.76
N ARG A 871 40.61 36.78 15.45
CA ARG A 871 41.70 36.26 16.31
C ARG A 871 42.76 35.37 15.62
N PHE A 872 42.87 35.48 14.31
CA PHE A 872 43.88 34.83 13.47
C PHE A 872 44.77 35.88 12.80
N LEU A 873 45.99 35.48 12.44
CA LEU A 873 46.93 36.34 11.71
C LEU A 873 47.02 35.90 10.26
N ASP A 874 46.41 36.66 9.36
CA ASP A 874 46.27 36.32 7.94
C ASP A 874 47.34 36.95 7.04
N SER A 875 48.03 37.95 7.56
CA SER A 875 49.07 38.69 6.83
C SER A 875 50.23 37.80 6.43
N LYS A 876 50.70 37.98 5.19
CA LYS A 876 51.89 37.31 4.67
C LYS A 876 53.14 38.04 5.13
N ILE A 877 53.93 37.36 5.97
CA ILE A 877 55.20 37.87 6.50
C ILE A 877 56.13 38.25 5.35
N SER A 878 56.81 39.40 5.49
CA SER A 878 57.79 39.90 4.53
C SER A 878 59.09 40.25 5.26
N GLY A 879 60.23 40.10 4.59
CA GLY A 879 61.53 40.43 5.17
C GLY A 879 61.99 39.43 6.22
N ASP A 880 62.53 39.92 7.33
CA ASP A 880 62.97 39.10 8.48
C ASP A 880 62.00 39.10 9.69
N ASP A 881 60.82 39.71 9.52
CA ASP A 881 59.72 39.67 10.48
C ASP A 881 59.32 38.23 10.82
N ARG A 882 58.73 38.03 12.00
CA ARG A 882 58.37 36.68 12.48
C ARG A 882 57.11 36.69 13.33
N VAL A 883 56.43 35.55 13.38
CA VAL A 883 55.32 35.35 14.32
C VAL A 883 55.89 35.04 15.70
N LEU A 884 55.41 35.77 16.71
CA LEU A 884 55.71 35.56 18.11
C LEU A 884 54.44 35.13 18.84
N TYR A 885 54.48 33.95 19.45
CA TYR A 885 53.45 33.49 20.38
C TYR A 885 53.71 34.07 21.78
N ARG A 886 52.71 34.73 22.35
CA ARG A 886 52.75 35.35 23.67
C ARG A 886 51.95 34.49 24.65
N SER A 887 52.65 33.64 25.39
CA SER A 887 52.04 32.71 26.34
C SER A 887 51.18 33.40 27.41
N TRP A 888 51.53 34.62 27.83
CA TRP A 888 50.79 35.40 28.82
C TRP A 888 49.47 36.01 28.29
N ALA A 889 49.37 36.21 26.96
CA ALA A 889 48.14 36.68 26.30
C ALA A 889 47.38 35.55 25.60
N ASN A 890 47.99 34.36 25.51
CA ASN A 890 47.47 33.21 24.76
C ASN A 890 47.13 33.60 23.31
N ASP A 891 48.03 34.35 22.66
CA ASP A 891 47.85 34.85 21.31
C ASP A 891 49.16 34.92 20.49
N SER A 892 49.02 35.10 19.18
CA SER A 892 50.13 35.28 18.26
C SER A 892 50.09 36.69 17.66
N VAL A 893 51.24 37.35 17.56
CA VAL A 893 51.43 38.64 16.88
C VAL A 893 52.58 38.53 15.89
N ILE A 894 52.60 39.35 14.84
CA ILE A 894 53.80 39.50 14.00
C ILE A 894 54.67 40.56 14.66
N VAL A 895 55.95 40.26 14.85
CA VAL A 895 56.95 41.17 15.42
C VAL A 895 58.02 41.51 14.39
N ALA A 896 58.65 42.67 14.57
CA ALA A 896 59.80 43.08 13.76
C ALA A 896 60.95 42.07 13.88
N GLY A 897 61.65 41.82 12.79
CA GLY A 897 62.81 40.91 12.76
C GLY A 897 64.10 41.49 13.39
N PRO A 898 65.21 40.74 13.37
CA PRO A 898 66.52 41.21 13.85
C PRO A 898 66.99 42.56 13.29
N ASN A 899 66.55 42.93 12.09
CA ASN A 899 66.86 44.22 11.47
C ASN A 899 66.10 45.41 12.09
N LYS A 900 65.19 45.16 13.06
CA LYS A 900 64.40 46.16 13.79
C LYS A 900 63.49 47.02 12.91
N ARG A 901 63.09 46.51 11.75
CA ARG A 901 62.26 47.22 10.77
C ARG A 901 60.93 46.49 10.59
N CYS A 902 59.82 47.24 10.52
CA CYS A 902 58.54 46.67 10.10
C CYS A 902 58.55 46.46 8.58
N GLU A 903 58.60 45.23 8.11
CA GLU A 903 58.61 44.92 6.67
C GLU A 903 57.29 44.30 6.19
N THR A 904 56.52 43.74 7.11
CA THR A 904 55.22 43.11 6.86
C THR A 904 54.08 44.14 6.85
N LYS A 905 53.19 44.01 5.87
CA LYS A 905 51.94 44.78 5.73
C LYS A 905 50.74 43.95 6.16
N ALA A 906 49.87 44.51 6.98
CA ALA A 906 48.63 43.87 7.39
C ALA A 906 47.68 43.65 6.19
N ASN A 907 47.04 42.47 6.14
CA ASN A 907 45.97 42.16 5.21
C ASN A 907 44.59 42.41 5.86
N ASN A 908 43.85 43.40 5.36
CA ASN A 908 42.62 43.93 5.96
C ASN A 908 41.41 43.86 5.02
N ARG A 909 41.47 43.03 3.97
CA ARG A 909 40.43 42.96 2.94
C ARG A 909 39.81 41.58 2.90
N ASP A 910 38.63 41.47 3.51
CA ASP A 910 37.75 40.30 3.42
C ASP A 910 37.46 39.92 1.96
N ILE A 911 37.46 38.62 1.68
CA ILE A 911 36.97 38.09 0.42
C ILE A 911 35.45 37.92 0.53
N ILE A 912 34.71 38.81 -0.13
CA ILE A 912 33.24 38.80 -0.13
C ILE A 912 32.72 37.85 -1.21
N THR A 913 31.93 36.86 -0.80
CA THR A 913 31.25 35.93 -1.69
C THR A 913 29.95 36.51 -2.24
N THR A 914 29.62 36.13 -3.47
CA THR A 914 28.40 36.57 -4.16
C THR A 914 27.14 36.08 -3.45
N VAL A 915 26.24 37.03 -3.14
CA VAL A 915 24.91 36.71 -2.57
C VAL A 915 23.93 36.41 -3.69
N LEU A 916 23.30 35.22 -3.64
CA LEU A 916 22.34 34.76 -4.63
C LEU A 916 20.88 34.81 -4.11
N PRO A 917 19.87 35.13 -4.95
CA PRO A 917 18.47 35.19 -4.53
C PRO A 917 17.90 33.84 -4.11
N ARG A 918 17.32 33.77 -2.89
CA ARG A 918 16.71 32.54 -2.33
C ARG A 918 15.50 32.06 -3.13
N SER A 919 14.71 32.99 -3.67
CA SER A 919 13.54 32.70 -4.52
C SER A 919 13.91 31.86 -5.75
N ASN A 920 15.11 32.04 -6.29
CA ASN A 920 15.57 31.31 -7.46
C ASN A 920 15.96 29.87 -7.10
N PHE A 921 16.54 29.64 -5.91
CA PHE A 921 16.76 28.29 -5.38
C PHE A 921 15.42 27.58 -5.14
N GLN A 922 14.46 28.27 -4.52
CA GLN A 922 13.12 27.74 -4.26
C GLN A 922 12.42 27.28 -5.54
N ALA A 923 12.45 28.12 -6.58
CA ALA A 923 11.87 27.80 -7.89
C ALA A 923 12.61 26.65 -8.58
N ALA A 924 13.95 26.65 -8.57
CA ALA A 924 14.75 25.61 -9.22
C ALA A 924 14.56 24.24 -8.56
N LEU A 925 14.66 24.16 -7.23
CA LEU A 925 14.50 22.91 -6.48
C LEU A 925 13.10 22.32 -6.67
N ASN A 926 12.04 23.12 -6.51
CA ASN A 926 10.67 22.62 -6.70
C ASN A 926 10.37 22.24 -8.15
N SER A 927 10.97 22.92 -9.13
CA SER A 927 10.81 22.56 -10.54
C SER A 927 11.52 21.24 -10.87
N ILE A 928 12.75 21.04 -10.38
CA ILE A 928 13.58 19.86 -10.70
C ILE A 928 13.01 18.60 -10.02
N TYR A 929 12.64 18.71 -8.75
CA TYR A 929 12.16 17.57 -7.96
C TYR A 929 10.65 17.35 -8.02
N LYS A 930 9.91 18.14 -8.82
CA LYS A 930 8.46 18.05 -8.98
C LYS A 930 7.97 16.63 -9.25
N ASN A 931 8.65 15.91 -10.14
CA ASN A 931 8.23 14.57 -10.54
C ASN A 931 8.50 13.49 -9.47
N GLY A 932 9.29 13.81 -8.43
CA GLY A 932 9.44 12.98 -7.24
C GLY A 932 8.42 13.33 -6.13
N VAL A 933 7.48 14.23 -6.41
CA VAL A 933 6.51 14.79 -5.44
C VAL A 933 7.22 15.38 -4.21
N VAL A 934 8.31 16.10 -4.47
CA VAL A 934 9.10 16.78 -3.43
C VAL A 934 8.76 18.26 -3.39
N GLU A 935 8.58 18.77 -2.19
CA GLU A 935 8.61 20.20 -1.90
C GLU A 935 9.86 20.53 -1.07
N TRP A 936 10.72 21.39 -1.62
CA TRP A 936 11.80 21.99 -0.86
C TRP A 936 11.28 23.25 -0.18
N GLU A 937 11.62 23.45 1.08
CA GLU A 937 11.44 24.71 1.81
C GLU A 937 12.81 25.38 1.93
N VAL A 938 13.06 26.38 1.09
CA VAL A 938 14.27 27.19 1.17
C VAL A 938 14.06 28.25 2.25
N ASP A 939 14.96 28.28 3.23
CA ASP A 939 14.91 29.28 4.30
C ASP A 939 14.97 30.70 3.71
N PRO A 940 13.98 31.57 3.98
CA PRO A 940 14.01 32.95 3.53
C PRO A 940 15.09 33.80 4.22
N ALA A 941 15.64 33.35 5.35
CA ALA A 941 16.67 34.06 6.07
C ALA A 941 17.93 34.26 5.22
N ASN A 942 18.44 35.49 5.23
CA ASN A 942 19.68 35.82 4.56
C ASN A 942 20.87 35.50 5.47
N TYR A 943 21.31 34.24 5.45
CA TYR A 943 22.53 33.83 6.15
C TYR A 943 23.76 34.30 5.36
N VAL A 944 24.37 35.36 5.86
CA VAL A 944 25.74 35.73 5.52
C VAL A 944 26.59 35.49 6.77
N ARG A 945 27.73 34.83 6.60
CA ARG A 945 28.70 34.57 7.66
C ARG A 945 30.06 35.02 7.19
N THR A 946 30.79 35.71 8.05
CA THR A 946 32.18 36.06 7.80
C THR A 946 33.03 35.27 8.78
N ILE A 947 33.95 34.44 8.27
CA ILE A 947 34.84 33.61 9.08
C ILE A 947 36.21 33.55 8.42
N ASN A 948 37.26 33.24 9.19
CA ASN A 948 38.54 32.87 8.60
C ASN A 948 38.56 31.35 8.32
N TYR A 949 38.68 31.00 7.05
CA TYR A 949 38.86 29.62 6.59
C TYR A 949 40.14 29.38 5.78
N ASP A 950 40.76 30.41 5.19
CA ASP A 950 41.96 30.29 4.32
C ASP A 950 43.22 30.18 5.18
N PHE A 951 43.51 28.96 5.65
CA PHE A 951 44.61 28.72 6.57
C PHE A 951 45.98 28.75 5.88
N ASN A 952 46.00 28.42 4.58
CA ASN A 952 47.22 28.33 3.80
C ASN A 952 47.62 29.69 3.14
N LYS A 953 46.71 30.68 3.19
CA LYS A 953 46.86 32.06 2.72
C LYS A 953 47.01 32.17 1.19
N ASP A 954 46.32 31.31 0.44
CA ASP A 954 46.31 31.31 -1.02
C ASP A 954 45.11 32.06 -1.64
N SER A 955 44.24 32.63 -0.79
CA SER A 955 43.00 33.32 -1.13
C SER A 955 41.96 32.43 -1.83
N MET A 956 42.02 31.13 -1.59
CA MET A 956 41.08 30.14 -2.12
C MET A 956 40.49 29.29 -1.00
N LEU A 957 39.41 28.60 -1.32
CA LEU A 957 38.91 27.51 -0.50
C LEU A 957 39.49 26.18 -0.98
N ASP A 958 40.11 25.43 -0.08
CA ASP A 958 40.65 24.11 -0.38
C ASP A 958 39.56 23.08 -0.66
N VAL A 959 39.56 22.53 -1.89
CA VAL A 959 38.49 21.61 -2.34
C VAL A 959 38.93 20.22 -2.77
N SER A 960 40.22 19.88 -2.64
CA SER A 960 40.82 18.62 -3.12
C SER A 960 40.15 17.32 -2.63
N THR A 961 39.56 17.31 -1.43
CA THR A 961 38.83 16.15 -0.84
C THR A 961 37.66 16.64 0.00
N TRP A 962 36.70 15.80 0.45
CA TRP A 962 35.55 16.25 1.30
C TRP A 962 35.89 16.86 2.65
N ALA A 963 37.02 16.51 3.25
CA ALA A 963 37.34 16.92 4.63
C ALA A 963 38.63 17.76 4.67
N THR A 964 38.69 18.84 3.89
CA THR A 964 39.75 19.83 4.02
C THR A 964 39.54 20.66 5.29
N GLN A 965 40.63 21.13 5.90
CA GLN A 965 40.58 21.90 7.15
C GLN A 965 39.68 23.13 7.02
N GLU A 966 39.77 23.81 5.88
CA GLU A 966 39.02 25.04 5.58
C GLU A 966 37.51 24.79 5.44
N ARG A 967 37.10 23.69 4.81
CA ARG A 967 35.68 23.35 4.72
C ARG A 967 35.09 22.85 6.02
N LEU A 968 35.86 22.07 6.79
CA LEU A 968 35.43 21.69 8.14
C LEU A 968 35.27 22.93 9.01
N ARG A 969 36.15 23.92 8.90
CA ARG A 969 36.04 25.21 9.59
C ARG A 969 34.73 25.92 9.26
N ILE A 970 34.33 25.94 7.98
CA ILE A 970 33.04 26.51 7.55
C ILE A 970 31.87 25.73 8.14
N ILE A 971 31.86 24.39 8.02
CA ILE A 971 30.77 23.55 8.52
C ILE A 971 30.57 23.78 10.03
N ASP A 972 31.65 23.71 10.81
CA ASP A 972 31.62 23.80 12.26
C ASP A 972 31.17 25.17 12.76
N SER A 973 31.50 26.24 12.05
CA SER A 973 31.27 27.62 12.50
C SER A 973 29.99 28.25 11.96
N CYS A 974 29.54 27.81 10.78
CA CYS A 974 28.50 28.49 10.02
C CYS A 974 27.23 27.65 9.83
N GLY A 975 27.27 26.34 10.07
CA GLY A 975 26.11 25.46 9.96
C GLY A 975 24.97 25.84 10.90
N THR A 976 23.74 25.53 10.49
CA THR A 976 22.55 25.63 11.34
C THR A 976 22.34 24.34 12.13
N ASN A 977 21.92 24.47 13.39
CA ASN A 977 21.77 23.34 14.34
C ASN A 977 20.34 22.81 14.47
N ASP A 978 19.48 23.11 13.49
CA ASP A 978 18.04 22.80 13.53
C ASP A 978 17.64 21.65 12.59
N GLY A 979 18.63 20.90 12.09
CA GLY A 979 18.42 19.68 11.30
C GLY A 979 18.06 19.90 9.83
N ARG A 980 18.08 21.14 9.32
CA ARG A 980 17.93 21.41 7.88
C ARG A 980 19.23 21.14 7.11
N TYR A 981 19.12 20.95 5.80
CA TYR A 981 20.29 20.89 4.93
C TYR A 981 20.94 22.27 4.83
N ASN A 982 22.26 22.33 4.84
CA ASN A 982 23.06 23.54 4.76
C ASN A 982 23.86 23.51 3.47
N LEU A 983 23.52 24.39 2.53
CA LEU A 983 24.33 24.61 1.33
C LEU A 983 25.12 25.89 1.47
N PHE A 984 26.43 25.75 1.51
CA PHE A 984 27.38 26.85 1.62
C PHE A 984 27.75 27.36 0.23
N VAL A 985 27.57 28.67 0.03
CA VAL A 985 28.04 29.40 -1.14
C VAL A 985 29.37 30.00 -0.78
N VAL A 986 30.41 29.65 -1.53
CA VAL A 986 31.77 30.18 -1.36
C VAL A 986 32.34 30.49 -2.74
N ASP A 987 33.00 31.62 -2.90
CA ASP A 987 33.73 31.92 -4.13
C ASP A 987 35.18 31.41 -4.06
N PHE A 988 35.81 31.23 -5.22
CA PHE A 988 37.23 30.93 -5.35
C PHE A 988 37.68 29.59 -4.76
N PRO A 989 37.13 28.44 -5.21
CA PRO A 989 37.68 27.14 -4.85
C PRO A 989 39.06 26.93 -5.49
N SER A 990 39.94 26.16 -4.82
CA SER A 990 41.30 25.87 -5.29
C SER A 990 41.37 24.96 -6.52
N ASP A 991 40.26 24.27 -6.86
CA ASP A 991 40.07 23.57 -8.13
C ASP A 991 39.06 24.32 -9.03
N GLY A 992 39.54 24.79 -10.18
CA GLY A 992 38.75 25.51 -11.17
C GLY A 992 37.72 24.63 -11.92
N ALA A 993 37.84 23.30 -11.88
CA ALA A 993 36.93 22.38 -12.57
C ALA A 993 35.72 21.96 -11.72
N GLN A 994 35.76 22.18 -10.41
CA GLN A 994 34.73 21.68 -9.49
C GLN A 994 33.65 22.74 -9.21
N ASN A 995 32.39 22.50 -9.60
CA ASN A 995 31.29 23.48 -9.43
C ASN A 995 30.55 23.35 -8.09
N GLY A 996 30.59 22.17 -7.48
CA GLY A 996 29.97 21.89 -6.21
C GLY A 996 30.50 20.59 -5.61
N MET A 997 30.19 20.38 -4.34
CA MET A 997 30.46 19.13 -3.68
C MET A 997 29.53 18.88 -2.50
N MET A 998 28.97 17.69 -2.47
CA MET A 998 28.22 17.16 -1.34
C MET A 998 28.46 15.66 -1.27
N LYS A 999 29.00 15.20 -0.14
CA LYS A 999 29.15 13.77 0.08
C LYS A 999 27.77 13.13 0.29
N PHE A 1000 27.68 11.85 -0.07
CA PHE A 1000 26.47 11.05 0.03
C PHE A 1000 25.80 11.14 1.41
N ASN A 1001 24.48 11.40 1.41
CA ASN A 1001 23.63 11.43 2.60
C ASN A 1001 24.15 12.35 3.73
N GLN A 1002 24.77 13.47 3.36
CA GLN A 1002 25.21 14.49 4.31
C GLN A 1002 24.15 15.59 4.48
N LEU A 1003 24.24 16.34 5.58
CA LEU A 1003 23.43 17.55 5.79
C LEU A 1003 24.10 18.81 5.26
N TYR A 1004 25.36 18.74 4.85
CA TYR A 1004 26.17 19.89 4.42
C TYR A 1004 26.62 19.69 2.97
N GLY A 1005 26.64 20.77 2.19
CA GLY A 1005 27.14 20.77 0.81
C GLY A 1005 27.69 22.14 0.45
N PHE A 1006 28.51 22.20 -0.61
CA PHE A 1006 29.15 23.40 -1.09
C PHE A 1006 28.86 23.59 -2.58
N PHE A 1007 28.71 24.83 -3.01
CA PHE A 1007 28.72 25.17 -4.42
C PHE A 1007 29.38 26.52 -4.65
N TYR A 1008 29.97 26.69 -5.84
CA TYR A 1008 30.88 27.77 -6.12
C TYR A 1008 30.38 28.64 -7.26
N TYR A 1009 30.33 29.95 -7.06
CA TYR A 1009 29.80 30.88 -8.05
C TYR A 1009 30.90 31.52 -8.89
N ARG A 1010 32.00 32.02 -8.29
CA ARG A 1010 33.16 32.59 -8.99
C ARG A 1010 34.42 31.73 -8.91
N ARG A 1011 35.29 31.90 -9.90
CA ARG A 1011 36.63 31.28 -10.01
C ARG A 1011 37.74 32.29 -9.73
N HIS A 1012 38.80 31.85 -9.07
CA HIS A 1012 39.99 32.66 -8.92
C HIS A 1012 40.74 32.73 -10.26
N PRO A 1013 41.26 33.90 -10.69
CA PRO A 1013 41.92 34.05 -12.00
C PRO A 1013 43.04 33.04 -12.30
N SER A 1014 43.72 32.55 -11.26
CA SER A 1014 44.81 31.57 -11.42
C SER A 1014 44.36 30.10 -11.62
N THR A 1015 43.07 29.78 -11.45
CA THR A 1015 42.58 28.38 -11.54
C THR A 1015 42.10 27.99 -12.95
N GLY A 1016 41.96 28.95 -13.87
CA GLY A 1016 41.76 28.69 -15.31
C GLY A 1016 40.45 27.98 -15.72
N GLY A 1017 39.51 27.77 -14.80
CA GLY A 1017 38.26 27.02 -15.05
C GLY A 1017 37.08 27.88 -15.53
N SER A 1018 36.12 27.26 -16.24
CA SER A 1018 34.87 27.91 -16.64
C SER A 1018 33.88 28.01 -15.48
N LEU A 1019 33.03 29.06 -15.49
CA LEU A 1019 31.96 29.22 -14.51
C LEU A 1019 30.87 28.15 -14.73
N PRO A 1020 30.18 27.69 -13.67
CA PRO A 1020 29.01 26.82 -13.82
C PRO A 1020 27.95 27.51 -14.67
N GLY A 1021 27.38 26.78 -15.65
CA GLY A 1021 26.35 27.33 -16.54
C GLY A 1021 25.07 27.76 -15.81
N ASN A 1022 24.74 27.12 -14.67
CA ASN A 1022 23.64 27.53 -13.79
C ASN A 1022 23.84 27.02 -12.35
N VAL A 1023 24.19 27.92 -11.45
CA VAL A 1023 24.48 27.62 -10.03
C VAL A 1023 23.30 27.02 -9.26
N TYR A 1024 22.06 27.33 -9.64
CA TYR A 1024 20.86 26.77 -8.98
C TYR A 1024 20.67 25.30 -9.32
N LYS A 1025 21.08 24.86 -10.51
CA LYS A 1025 21.08 23.44 -10.91
C LYS A 1025 22.19 22.68 -10.18
N THR A 1026 23.36 23.28 -10.00
CA THR A 1026 24.44 22.71 -9.17
C THR A 1026 23.97 22.52 -7.72
N ALA A 1027 23.33 23.53 -7.12
CA ALA A 1027 22.75 23.39 -5.78
C ALA A 1027 21.69 22.28 -5.72
N ALA A 1028 20.85 22.15 -6.74
CA ALA A 1028 19.89 21.05 -6.84
C ALA A 1028 20.57 19.67 -6.97
N HIS A 1029 21.68 19.56 -7.70
CA HIS A 1029 22.50 18.36 -7.82
C HIS A 1029 23.06 17.93 -6.46
N GLU A 1030 23.66 18.88 -5.72
CA GLU A 1030 24.18 18.62 -4.39
C GLU A 1030 23.06 18.20 -3.43
N CYS A 1031 21.91 18.89 -3.45
CA CYS A 1031 20.70 18.47 -2.75
C CYS A 1031 20.26 17.04 -3.08
N GLY A 1032 20.58 16.52 -4.27
CA GLY A 1032 20.30 15.13 -4.65
C GLY A 1032 21.17 14.14 -3.90
N HIS A 1033 22.47 14.43 -3.78
CA HIS A 1033 23.41 13.62 -2.99
C HIS A 1033 23.06 13.60 -1.50
N GLY A 1034 22.74 14.76 -0.92
CA GLY A 1034 22.42 14.87 0.50
C GLY A 1034 21.00 14.49 0.88
N GLY A 1035 20.02 15.05 0.16
CA GLY A 1035 18.60 14.95 0.44
C GLY A 1035 18.03 13.54 0.24
N PHE A 1036 18.53 12.85 -0.78
CA PHE A 1036 17.96 11.61 -1.30
C PHE A 1036 18.99 10.51 -1.55
N GLY A 1037 20.28 10.76 -1.31
CA GLY A 1037 21.30 9.77 -1.56
C GLY A 1037 21.33 9.33 -3.01
N PHE A 1038 21.29 10.27 -3.96
CA PHE A 1038 21.50 9.92 -5.36
C PHE A 1038 22.98 9.69 -5.63
N TRP A 1039 23.30 8.68 -6.43
CA TRP A 1039 24.62 8.53 -7.00
C TRP A 1039 24.65 9.13 -8.41
N HIS A 1040 25.86 9.38 -8.87
CA HIS A 1040 26.06 9.62 -10.29
C HIS A 1040 25.79 8.33 -11.08
N PRO A 1041 25.20 8.40 -12.30
CA PRO A 1041 24.81 7.22 -13.05
C PRO A 1041 25.93 6.18 -13.27
N TRP A 1042 27.19 6.61 -13.42
CA TRP A 1042 28.33 5.69 -13.57
C TRP A 1042 28.75 4.99 -12.27
N ASN A 1043 28.44 5.57 -11.11
CA ASN A 1043 28.62 4.91 -9.83
C ASN A 1043 27.45 3.98 -9.50
N GLU A 1044 26.27 4.31 -10.02
CA GLU A 1044 25.06 3.54 -9.78
C GLU A 1044 24.95 2.32 -10.72
N PHE A 1045 25.34 2.45 -11.99
CA PHE A 1045 25.18 1.41 -13.00
C PHE A 1045 26.52 1.00 -13.62
N SER A 1046 26.88 -0.28 -13.52
CA SER A 1046 28.15 -0.84 -14.00
C SER A 1046 28.35 -0.83 -15.52
N VAL A 1047 27.28 -0.57 -16.27
CA VAL A 1047 27.23 -0.55 -17.75
C VAL A 1047 27.07 0.85 -18.31
N TYR A 1048 26.93 1.85 -17.44
CA TYR A 1048 27.00 3.24 -17.86
C TYR A 1048 28.43 3.52 -18.34
N PRO A 1049 28.62 4.23 -19.46
CA PRO A 1049 29.97 4.45 -19.98
C PRO A 1049 30.84 5.17 -18.96
N ASP A 1050 32.01 4.57 -18.73
CA ASP A 1050 33.02 5.12 -17.84
C ASP A 1050 33.69 6.32 -18.53
N ARG A 1051 33.31 7.53 -18.08
CA ARG A 1051 33.92 8.79 -18.53
C ARG A 1051 35.38 8.91 -18.14
N ALA A 1052 35.81 8.37 -17.00
CA ALA A 1052 37.21 8.44 -16.57
C ALA A 1052 38.13 7.64 -17.51
N ARG A 1053 37.56 6.73 -18.31
CA ARG A 1053 38.25 5.94 -19.35
C ARG A 1053 38.05 6.47 -20.78
N GLY A 1054 37.47 7.66 -20.96
CA GLY A 1054 37.41 8.34 -22.26
C GLY A 1054 36.28 7.89 -23.20
N ASN A 1055 35.19 7.32 -22.68
CA ASN A 1055 34.04 6.91 -23.49
C ASN A 1055 32.93 7.99 -23.48
N TRP A 1056 32.90 8.85 -24.51
CA TRP A 1056 32.18 10.14 -24.49
C TRP A 1056 30.82 10.18 -25.20
N ASN A 1057 30.38 9.09 -25.81
CA ASN A 1057 29.32 9.11 -26.84
C ASN A 1057 27.88 9.01 -26.33
N THR A 1058 27.64 8.73 -25.05
CA THR A 1058 26.27 8.63 -24.52
C THR A 1058 26.13 9.48 -23.26
N LYS A 1059 25.35 10.55 -23.37
CA LYS A 1059 25.08 11.47 -22.26
C LYS A 1059 23.57 11.58 -22.14
N ASP A 1060 23.05 11.26 -20.96
CA ASP A 1060 21.73 11.74 -20.62
C ASP A 1060 21.82 13.23 -20.23
N ALA A 1061 21.82 14.08 -21.25
CA ALA A 1061 22.07 15.52 -21.11
C ALA A 1061 21.05 16.25 -20.20
N ASN A 1062 19.92 15.61 -19.89
CA ASN A 1062 18.89 16.19 -19.03
C ASN A 1062 18.89 15.62 -17.60
N ASN A 1063 19.65 14.56 -17.30
CA ASN A 1063 19.72 13.99 -15.95
C ASN A 1063 20.45 14.93 -14.99
N LEU A 1064 19.80 15.27 -13.87
CA LEU A 1064 20.36 16.09 -12.81
C LEU A 1064 21.71 15.54 -12.32
N MET A 1065 21.86 14.22 -12.20
CA MET A 1065 23.04 13.56 -11.61
C MET A 1065 24.18 13.30 -12.62
N GLU A 1066 24.09 13.79 -13.86
CA GLU A 1066 25.17 13.69 -14.86
C GLU A 1066 26.25 14.79 -14.64
N TRP A 1067 27.55 14.49 -14.82
CA TRP A 1067 28.68 15.34 -14.39
C TRP A 1067 28.82 16.71 -15.10
N ASP A 1068 28.94 17.77 -14.29
CA ASP A 1068 28.67 19.21 -14.46
C ASP A 1068 29.47 19.99 -15.53
N GLY A 1069 28.98 20.05 -16.77
CA GLY A 1069 29.68 20.77 -17.85
C GLY A 1069 28.88 21.08 -19.13
N GLY A 1070 27.54 21.11 -19.10
CA GLY A 1070 26.75 21.42 -20.30
C GLY A 1070 25.24 21.55 -20.07
N TRP A 1071 24.61 22.36 -20.92
CA TRP A 1071 23.27 22.92 -20.80
C TRP A 1071 22.15 21.87 -20.72
N ASN A 1072 21.27 22.03 -19.72
CA ASN A 1072 19.93 21.42 -19.55
C ASN A 1072 19.71 20.23 -18.59
N ARG A 1073 20.48 20.10 -17.50
CA ARG A 1073 20.28 19.06 -16.46
C ARG A 1073 19.34 19.47 -15.34
N ASP A 1074 18.04 19.40 -15.60
CA ASP A 1074 17.00 19.80 -14.66
C ASP A 1074 15.95 18.71 -14.43
N LYS A 1075 16.25 17.46 -14.77
CA LYS A 1075 15.31 16.35 -14.61
C LYS A 1075 15.90 15.26 -13.73
N ILE A 1076 15.08 14.78 -12.79
CA ILE A 1076 15.27 13.50 -12.14
C ILE A 1076 14.53 12.40 -12.90
N ARG A 1077 15.08 11.19 -12.93
CA ARG A 1077 14.56 10.02 -13.65
C ARG A 1077 13.60 9.20 -12.80
N LYS A 1078 12.79 8.35 -13.43
CA LYS A 1078 11.76 7.58 -12.74
C LYS A 1078 12.31 6.74 -11.58
N TYR A 1079 13.47 6.08 -11.75
CA TYR A 1079 14.12 5.36 -10.65
C TYR A 1079 14.49 6.30 -9.48
N GLN A 1080 14.86 7.55 -9.76
CA GLN A 1080 15.14 8.56 -8.73
C GLN A 1080 13.85 9.01 -8.02
N TRP A 1081 12.70 9.05 -8.72
CA TRP A 1081 11.39 9.29 -8.09
C TRP A 1081 11.07 8.17 -7.09
N ASP A 1082 11.34 6.92 -7.46
CA ASP A 1082 11.15 5.76 -6.60
C ASP A 1082 12.11 5.77 -5.40
N LEU A 1083 13.39 6.13 -5.60
CA LEU A 1083 14.37 6.24 -4.51
C LEU A 1083 13.96 7.29 -3.48
N ILE A 1084 13.47 8.45 -3.91
CA ILE A 1084 12.94 9.50 -3.00
C ILE A 1084 11.87 8.92 -2.06
N ASN A 1085 11.00 8.06 -2.58
CA ASN A 1085 9.82 7.55 -1.88
C ASN A 1085 10.00 6.18 -1.22
N ARG A 1086 11.23 5.64 -1.22
CA ARG A 1086 11.61 4.44 -0.44
C ARG A 1086 12.02 4.77 1.01
N HIS A 1087 12.22 6.05 1.31
CA HIS A 1087 12.84 6.56 2.54
C HIS A 1087 11.85 7.02 3.60
#